data_AF-A0A945K129-F1
#
_entry.id   AF-A0A945K129-F1
#
_cell.length_a   1.000
_cell.length_b   1.000
_cell.length_c   1.000
_cell.angle_alpha   90.00
_cell.angle_beta   90.00
_cell.angle_gamma   90.00
#
_symmetry.space_group_name_H-M   'P 1'
#
loop_
_entity.id
_entity.type
_entity.pdbx_description
1 polymer ?
#
loop_
_entity_poly.entity_id
_entity_poly.type
_entity_poly.pdbx_seq_one_letter_code
_entity_poly.pdbx_strand_id
1 'polypeptide(L)'
;MALQVQDARRLLSRRYLEEVDRRNEEFLDNPDDRPNSGLREGEIAHADVNAIIRTSEKTVIFGQQTRLRAGILIKEDDRLPRFQADHDVVNYFYKSIRLIPDYLLDAMFARGISVTMVKSRDLLVFEGPRCHQSFHTGRTRKTIYLPEGVLMAAFESGYHPWAFSEILLQEAWKLLDYYLVVELARHVQTWMHGHFGIPGYYWIKDMLLALNKHRRIAGEREEAVRKRFRRNSRRGLRRQSKQYDEYDATSTDTEFMKFYRHYFWDFYGWDRPGRENRPAEEGRPVFDQGQVAKSDILLRDPYHVANDTFDERREAVWGVLKIDAIKDAFDYPDEYLVDRDIVHRIAFDKARQRGQSLEPAHVQDLIHDLKDVSRFGVDRPEGSIALMEQMVTKGLPGLTAFYDAVAEEHALGKPYIIYTGDDVDLVAEFKTMIQRRSSTGPEGTPNSVSNDVRDYLAMRLLRQIGDELDGFLQLPKRERLEGRWFLRSLTLKALELARPDLDEADREEMVAAPAKIDGPSHHVSKLADVASSVLRRLPEDRESDLLFDILRKMDLHDEYDGTLLTQARDLRDDGELDWCNNQRGLINDLRRLVPENAHSKSSDPAGVRARLNRFDYLQRHSSDQEELLGLLAGILIRIDRDESYEAVLERIVDVGDHALEDLRQLAKTDEREVHRLGIRDGALRVLKGLMDRHERVASTTVAVDTDRSTNEPGDIR
;
A
#
# COMPACT_ATOMS: atom_id res chain seq x y z
N MET A 1 -57.66 -1.06 22.89
CA MET A 1 -56.19 -1.03 22.78
C MET A 1 -55.62 -2.03 21.78
N ALA A 2 -55.84 -3.35 21.92
CA ALA A 2 -55.21 -4.34 21.01
C ALA A 2 -55.59 -4.20 19.51
N LEU A 3 -56.85 -3.86 19.20
CA LEU A 3 -57.29 -3.59 17.81
C LEU A 3 -56.63 -2.34 17.20
N GLN A 4 -56.54 -1.24 17.97
CA GLN A 4 -55.90 0.00 17.51
C GLN A 4 -54.39 -0.17 17.23
N VAL A 5 -53.72 -1.07 17.96
CA VAL A 5 -52.30 -1.41 17.72
C VAL A 5 -52.13 -2.25 16.46
N GLN A 6 -53.08 -3.13 16.11
CA GLN A 6 -53.04 -3.91 14.87
C GLN A 6 -53.28 -3.06 13.62
N ASP A 7 -54.22 -2.10 13.67
CA ASP A 7 -54.49 -1.21 12.54
C ASP A 7 -53.34 -0.21 12.32
N ALA A 8 -52.74 0.29 13.40
CA ALA A 8 -51.54 1.11 13.29
C ALA A 8 -50.32 0.35 12.73
N ARG A 9 -50.16 -0.93 13.09
CA ARG A 9 -49.12 -1.80 12.49
C ARG A 9 -49.32 -1.95 10.98
N ARG A 10 -50.57 -2.14 10.52
CA ARG A 10 -50.89 -2.25 9.09
C ARG A 10 -50.63 -0.94 8.35
N LEU A 11 -51.00 0.20 8.92
CA LEU A 11 -50.76 1.54 8.34
C LEU A 11 -49.27 1.88 8.25
N LEU A 12 -48.51 1.57 9.31
CA LEU A 12 -47.05 1.70 9.29
C LEU A 12 -46.44 0.78 8.23
N SER A 13 -46.74 -0.52 8.25
CA SER A 13 -46.26 -1.48 7.24
C SER A 13 -46.58 -1.07 5.81
N ARG A 14 -47.75 -0.47 5.56
CA ARG A 14 -48.10 0.05 4.24
C ARG A 14 -47.25 1.24 3.82
N ARG A 15 -47.05 2.23 4.71
CA ARG A 15 -46.13 3.36 4.46
C ARG A 15 -44.68 2.91 4.26
N TYR A 16 -44.25 1.86 4.98
CA TYR A 16 -42.93 1.24 4.79
C TYR A 16 -42.78 0.65 3.39
N LEU A 17 -43.77 -0.13 2.92
CA LEU A 17 -43.75 -0.71 1.57
C LEU A 17 -43.79 0.38 0.49
N GLU A 18 -44.61 1.42 0.65
CA GLU A 18 -44.69 2.55 -0.28
C GLU A 18 -43.34 3.31 -0.37
N GLU A 19 -42.63 3.51 0.74
CA GLU A 19 -41.31 4.15 0.74
C GLU A 19 -40.22 3.24 0.12
N VAL A 20 -40.27 1.93 0.39
CA VAL A 20 -39.36 0.95 -0.24
C VAL A 20 -39.59 0.90 -1.76
N ASP A 21 -40.83 0.89 -2.20
CA ASP A 21 -41.19 0.93 -3.62
C ASP A 21 -40.74 2.24 -4.27
N ARG A 22 -40.96 3.39 -3.61
CA ARG A 22 -40.47 4.70 -4.08
C ARG A 22 -38.95 4.73 -4.24
N ARG A 23 -38.18 4.21 -3.27
CA ARG A 23 -36.71 4.12 -3.37
C ARG A 23 -36.26 3.10 -4.43
N ASN A 24 -37.03 2.05 -4.63
CA ASN A 24 -36.79 1.11 -5.71
C ASN A 24 -36.99 1.76 -7.08
N GLU A 25 -38.01 2.60 -7.23
CA GLU A 25 -38.26 3.42 -8.41
C GLU A 25 -37.14 4.46 -8.62
N GLU A 26 -36.73 5.21 -7.59
CA GLU A 26 -35.59 6.15 -7.66
C GLU A 26 -34.30 5.46 -8.12
N PHE A 27 -34.04 4.24 -7.66
CA PHE A 27 -32.89 3.46 -8.13
C PHE A 27 -33.04 3.03 -9.59
N LEU A 28 -34.23 2.63 -10.02
CA LEU A 28 -34.47 2.26 -11.42
C LEU A 28 -34.30 3.47 -12.34
N ASP A 29 -34.52 4.69 -11.84
CA ASP A 29 -34.26 5.92 -12.57
C ASP A 29 -32.76 6.26 -12.64
N ASN A 30 -31.96 5.90 -11.63
CA ASN A 30 -30.50 6.14 -11.59
C ASN A 30 -29.69 4.88 -11.21
N PRO A 31 -29.67 3.84 -12.06
CA PRO A 31 -29.02 2.55 -11.73
C PRO A 31 -27.49 2.60 -11.69
N ASP A 32 -26.88 3.69 -12.18
CA ASP A 32 -25.44 3.82 -12.40
C ASP A 32 -24.68 4.46 -11.21
N ASP A 33 -25.38 5.02 -10.21
CA ASP A 33 -24.82 5.73 -9.04
C ASP A 33 -24.07 4.83 -8.02
N ARG A 34 -23.73 3.60 -8.40
CA ARG A 34 -23.07 2.63 -7.50
C ARG A 34 -21.56 2.62 -7.69
N PRO A 35 -20.81 2.25 -6.63
CA PRO A 35 -19.40 1.90 -6.78
C PRO A 35 -19.24 0.76 -7.79
N ASN A 36 -18.28 0.92 -8.70
CA ASN A 36 -17.91 -0.11 -9.64
C ASN A 36 -17.33 -1.33 -8.89
N SER A 37 -17.55 -2.54 -9.41
CA SER A 37 -17.07 -3.83 -8.88
C SER A 37 -16.64 -4.75 -10.01
N GLY A 38 -15.81 -5.74 -9.68
CA GLY A 38 -15.19 -6.64 -10.66
C GLY A 38 -13.68 -6.46 -10.78
N LEU A 39 -13.06 -7.26 -11.65
CA LEU A 39 -11.64 -7.19 -11.95
C LEU A 39 -11.36 -6.01 -12.88
N ARG A 40 -10.66 -5.00 -12.37
CA ARG A 40 -10.34 -3.75 -13.07
C ARG A 40 -9.02 -3.16 -12.59
N GLU A 41 -8.48 -2.30 -13.43
CA GLU A 41 -7.30 -1.48 -13.20
C GLU A 41 -7.63 -0.02 -13.51
N GLY A 42 -7.09 0.90 -12.71
CA GLY A 42 -7.39 2.34 -12.80
C GLY A 42 -8.80 2.74 -12.33
N GLU A 43 -9.11 4.02 -12.51
CA GLU A 43 -10.40 4.60 -12.14
C GLU A 43 -11.39 4.46 -13.29
N ILE A 44 -12.35 3.53 -13.15
CA ILE A 44 -13.39 3.30 -14.15
C ILE A 44 -14.75 3.55 -13.52
N ALA A 45 -15.51 4.47 -14.12
CA ALA A 45 -16.85 4.76 -13.67
C ALA A 45 -17.79 3.58 -13.95
N HIS A 46 -18.64 3.26 -12.99
CA HIS A 46 -19.63 2.20 -13.11
C HIS A 46 -20.61 2.44 -14.29
N ALA A 47 -20.92 3.70 -14.57
CA ALA A 47 -21.77 4.11 -15.68
C ALA A 47 -21.22 3.65 -17.04
N ASP A 48 -19.91 3.78 -17.25
CA ASP A 48 -19.26 3.41 -18.53
C ASP A 48 -19.33 1.91 -18.79
N VAL A 49 -19.09 1.12 -17.73
CA VAL A 49 -19.22 -0.33 -17.77
C VAL A 49 -20.65 -0.74 -18.10
N ASN A 50 -21.64 -0.13 -17.43
CA ASN A 50 -23.05 -0.43 -17.68
C ASN A 50 -23.50 0.00 -19.07
N ALA A 51 -23.01 1.12 -19.60
CA ALA A 51 -23.31 1.55 -20.97
C ALA A 51 -22.81 0.51 -22.00
N ILE A 52 -21.60 0.00 -21.79
CA ILE A 52 -21.04 -1.07 -22.62
C ILE A 52 -21.84 -2.37 -22.47
N ILE A 53 -22.12 -2.77 -21.24
CA ILE A 53 -22.87 -4.00 -20.98
C ILE A 53 -24.24 -3.88 -21.63
N ARG A 54 -24.99 -2.78 -21.47
CA ARG A 54 -26.34 -2.61 -22.07
C ARG A 54 -26.32 -2.84 -23.58
N THR A 55 -25.37 -2.23 -24.29
CA THR A 55 -25.30 -2.25 -25.76
C THR A 55 -24.70 -3.50 -26.38
N SER A 56 -23.96 -4.30 -25.60
CA SER A 56 -23.25 -5.47 -26.15
C SER A 56 -24.16 -6.68 -26.34
N GLU A 57 -23.83 -7.58 -27.28
CA GLU A 57 -24.49 -8.89 -27.34
C GLU A 57 -24.06 -9.76 -26.15
N LYS A 58 -25.01 -10.42 -25.50
CA LYS A 58 -24.79 -11.12 -24.23
C LYS A 58 -25.45 -12.50 -24.23
N THR A 59 -24.87 -13.46 -23.55
CA THR A 59 -25.41 -14.82 -23.43
C THR A 59 -25.12 -15.40 -22.06
N VAL A 60 -26.10 -16.05 -21.45
CA VAL A 60 -25.90 -16.71 -20.15
C VAL A 60 -25.21 -18.05 -20.37
N ILE A 61 -24.05 -18.24 -19.73
CA ILE A 61 -23.23 -19.45 -19.80
C ILE A 61 -23.28 -20.30 -18.51
N PHE A 62 -23.65 -19.68 -17.38
CA PHE A 62 -23.88 -20.38 -16.11
C PHE A 62 -25.04 -19.75 -15.33
N GLY A 63 -25.83 -20.59 -14.66
CA GLY A 63 -26.97 -20.15 -13.87
C GLY A 63 -28.16 -19.67 -14.70
N GLN A 64 -28.97 -18.78 -14.13
CA GLN A 64 -30.14 -18.20 -14.79
C GLN A 64 -30.09 -16.68 -14.72
N GLN A 65 -30.50 -16.00 -15.81
CA GLN A 65 -30.63 -14.55 -15.82
C GLN A 65 -31.63 -14.11 -14.74
N THR A 66 -31.19 -13.23 -13.85
CA THR A 66 -32.10 -12.54 -12.93
C THR A 66 -32.59 -11.25 -13.59
N ARG A 67 -33.91 -11.14 -13.78
CA ARG A 67 -34.58 -9.93 -14.31
C ARG A 67 -35.35 -9.17 -13.23
N LEU A 68 -35.21 -9.60 -11.98
CA LEU A 68 -35.97 -9.07 -10.85
C LEU A 68 -35.03 -8.44 -9.82
N ARG A 69 -35.31 -7.20 -9.45
CA ARG A 69 -34.73 -6.56 -8.26
C ARG A 69 -35.81 -6.49 -7.19
N ALA A 70 -35.60 -7.16 -6.06
CA ALA A 70 -36.58 -7.22 -4.97
C ALA A 70 -38.01 -7.65 -5.39
N GLY A 71 -38.13 -8.41 -6.49
CA GLY A 71 -39.43 -8.83 -7.05
C GLY A 71 -40.00 -7.89 -8.12
N ILE A 72 -39.39 -6.71 -8.35
CA ILE A 72 -39.77 -5.76 -9.40
C ILE A 72 -39.01 -6.11 -10.69
N LEU A 73 -39.75 -6.20 -11.80
CA LEU A 73 -39.17 -6.49 -13.12
C LEU A 73 -38.39 -5.28 -13.64
N ILE A 74 -37.14 -5.52 -14.03
CA ILE A 74 -36.29 -4.53 -14.71
C ILE A 74 -36.79 -4.43 -16.15
N LYS A 75 -37.47 -3.32 -16.49
CA LYS A 75 -38.20 -3.14 -17.76
C LYS A 75 -37.29 -3.09 -18.99
N GLU A 76 -36.04 -2.69 -18.80
CA GLU A 76 -35.02 -2.54 -19.85
C GLU A 76 -34.39 -3.87 -20.29
N ASP A 77 -34.59 -4.95 -19.52
CA ASP A 77 -33.87 -6.20 -19.73
C ASP A 77 -34.66 -7.17 -20.62
N ASP A 78 -34.15 -7.40 -21.83
CA ASP A 78 -34.56 -8.51 -22.68
C ASP A 78 -34.12 -9.87 -22.11
N ARG A 79 -34.84 -10.93 -22.52
CA ARG A 79 -34.46 -12.30 -22.17
C ARG A 79 -33.21 -12.67 -22.95
N LEU A 80 -32.12 -12.94 -22.23
CA LEU A 80 -30.86 -13.33 -22.84
C LEU A 80 -30.95 -14.76 -23.38
N PRO A 81 -30.32 -15.03 -24.54
CA PRO A 81 -30.15 -16.38 -25.03
C PRO A 81 -29.32 -17.21 -24.05
N ARG A 82 -29.51 -18.52 -24.11
CA ARG A 82 -28.60 -19.50 -23.48
C ARG A 82 -27.59 -19.97 -24.51
N PHE A 83 -26.36 -20.18 -24.07
CA PHE A 83 -25.28 -20.56 -24.96
C PHE A 83 -25.45 -22.01 -25.46
N GLN A 84 -25.05 -22.29 -26.71
CA GLN A 84 -25.09 -23.64 -27.31
C GLN A 84 -23.82 -24.43 -26.94
N ALA A 85 -23.98 -25.69 -26.52
CA ALA A 85 -22.94 -26.46 -25.83
C ALA A 85 -21.77 -26.95 -26.72
N ASP A 86 -21.81 -26.71 -28.02
CA ASP A 86 -20.90 -27.24 -29.05
C ASP A 86 -19.68 -26.34 -29.34
N HIS A 87 -19.46 -25.28 -28.55
CA HIS A 87 -18.31 -24.39 -28.70
C HIS A 87 -17.15 -24.78 -27.77
N ASP A 88 -15.91 -24.87 -28.29
CA ASP A 88 -14.74 -25.34 -27.52
C ASP A 88 -14.43 -24.51 -26.27
N VAL A 89 -14.65 -23.21 -26.36
CA VAL A 89 -14.51 -22.23 -25.26
C VAL A 89 -15.47 -22.52 -24.11
N VAL A 90 -16.64 -23.08 -24.42
CA VAL A 90 -17.63 -23.45 -23.41
C VAL A 90 -17.26 -24.76 -22.74
N ASN A 91 -16.68 -25.70 -23.47
CA ASN A 91 -16.06 -26.86 -22.86
C ASN A 91 -14.95 -26.46 -21.89
N TYR A 92 -14.13 -25.46 -22.26
CA TYR A 92 -13.13 -24.88 -21.36
C TYR A 92 -13.77 -24.27 -20.10
N PHE A 93 -14.76 -23.39 -20.27
CA PHE A 93 -15.48 -22.78 -19.15
C PHE A 93 -16.13 -23.82 -18.22
N TYR A 94 -16.78 -24.85 -18.75
CA TYR A 94 -17.36 -25.91 -17.91
C TYR A 94 -16.30 -26.79 -17.24
N LYS A 95 -15.11 -26.95 -17.82
CA LYS A 95 -13.98 -27.56 -17.10
C LYS A 95 -13.58 -26.70 -15.91
N SER A 96 -13.57 -25.37 -16.04
CA SER A 96 -13.32 -24.45 -14.92
C SER A 96 -14.40 -24.55 -13.84
N ILE A 97 -15.68 -24.55 -14.22
CA ILE A 97 -16.80 -24.69 -13.26
C ILE A 97 -16.70 -26.00 -12.47
N ARG A 98 -16.24 -27.10 -13.08
CA ARG A 98 -16.07 -28.40 -12.40
C ARG A 98 -14.98 -28.42 -11.34
N LEU A 99 -14.05 -27.47 -11.35
CA LEU A 99 -13.00 -27.35 -10.34
C LEU A 99 -13.47 -26.54 -9.12
N ILE A 100 -14.60 -25.84 -9.23
CA ILE A 100 -15.19 -25.12 -8.10
C ILE A 100 -15.81 -26.14 -7.13
N PRO A 101 -15.49 -26.07 -5.82
CA PRO A 101 -16.09 -26.95 -4.83
C PRO A 101 -17.63 -26.93 -4.83
N ASP A 102 -18.25 -28.12 -4.72
CA ASP A 102 -19.71 -28.31 -4.82
C ASP A 102 -20.52 -27.40 -3.88
N TYR A 103 -20.06 -27.20 -2.64
CA TYR A 103 -20.75 -26.36 -1.66
C TYR A 103 -20.83 -24.89 -2.07
N LEU A 104 -19.87 -24.41 -2.88
CA LEU A 104 -19.87 -23.06 -3.42
C LEU A 104 -20.78 -22.96 -4.64
N LEU A 105 -20.74 -23.95 -5.53
CA LEU A 105 -21.67 -24.04 -6.65
C LEU A 105 -23.12 -24.06 -6.15
N ASP A 106 -23.41 -24.88 -5.15
CA ASP A 106 -24.72 -24.97 -4.51
C ASP A 106 -25.16 -23.61 -3.94
N ALA A 107 -24.23 -22.87 -3.32
CA ALA A 107 -24.55 -21.56 -2.79
C ALA A 107 -24.76 -20.50 -3.88
N MET A 108 -23.97 -20.53 -4.95
CA MET A 108 -24.19 -19.69 -6.14
C MET A 108 -25.59 -19.96 -6.72
N PHE A 109 -25.96 -21.22 -6.90
CA PHE A 109 -27.30 -21.60 -7.38
C PHE A 109 -28.41 -21.17 -6.41
N ALA A 110 -28.24 -21.40 -5.11
CA ALA A 110 -29.21 -21.01 -4.09
C ALA A 110 -29.44 -19.49 -4.04
N ARG A 111 -28.41 -18.69 -4.36
CA ARG A 111 -28.51 -17.23 -4.44
C ARG A 111 -28.97 -16.72 -5.80
N GLY A 112 -29.02 -17.58 -6.82
CA GLY A 112 -29.36 -17.20 -8.19
C GLY A 112 -28.22 -16.44 -8.88
N ILE A 113 -26.98 -16.69 -8.50
CA ILE A 113 -25.80 -16.13 -9.15
C ILE A 113 -25.62 -16.79 -10.52
N SER A 114 -25.34 -15.97 -11.53
CA SER A 114 -25.15 -16.38 -12.91
C SER A 114 -23.83 -15.84 -13.46
N VAL A 115 -23.35 -16.42 -14.55
CA VAL A 115 -22.26 -15.87 -15.35
C VAL A 115 -22.80 -15.57 -16.74
N THR A 116 -22.63 -14.33 -17.17
CA THR A 116 -23.07 -13.82 -18.47
C THR A 116 -21.84 -13.46 -19.29
N MET A 117 -21.70 -14.10 -20.44
CA MET A 117 -20.65 -13.76 -21.39
C MET A 117 -21.08 -12.56 -22.24
N VAL A 118 -20.19 -11.60 -22.41
CA VAL A 118 -20.30 -10.45 -23.30
C VAL A 118 -19.51 -10.77 -24.55
N LYS A 119 -20.22 -10.94 -25.68
CA LYS A 119 -19.61 -11.43 -26.92
C LYS A 119 -18.78 -10.37 -27.62
N SER A 120 -17.82 -10.83 -28.42
CA SER A 120 -16.99 -10.01 -29.34
C SER A 120 -16.26 -8.86 -28.64
N ARG A 121 -15.90 -9.05 -27.37
CA ARG A 121 -15.18 -8.08 -26.54
C ARG A 121 -14.01 -8.78 -25.90
N ASP A 122 -12.82 -8.17 -25.98
CA ASP A 122 -11.65 -8.66 -25.23
C ASP A 122 -11.58 -8.10 -23.82
N LEU A 123 -12.10 -6.89 -23.62
CA LEU A 123 -12.26 -6.24 -22.31
C LEU A 123 -13.62 -5.55 -22.31
N LEU A 124 -14.21 -5.35 -21.14
CA LEU A 124 -15.47 -4.60 -21.01
C LEU A 124 -15.19 -3.13 -21.32
N VAL A 125 -14.34 -2.49 -20.52
CA VAL A 125 -13.87 -1.10 -20.71
C VAL A 125 -12.37 -1.11 -20.96
N PHE A 126 -11.90 -0.26 -21.88
CA PHE A 126 -10.47 -0.06 -22.12
C PHE A 126 -10.21 1.38 -22.53
N GLU A 127 -9.53 2.12 -21.66
CA GLU A 127 -9.07 3.50 -21.89
C GLU A 127 -7.57 3.53 -22.15
N GLY A 128 -6.80 2.74 -21.40
CA GLY A 128 -5.36 2.57 -21.56
C GLY A 128 -4.84 1.29 -20.92
N PRO A 129 -3.53 1.00 -21.05
CA PRO A 129 -2.94 -0.22 -20.49
C PRO A 129 -3.14 -0.32 -18.98
N ARG A 130 -3.15 0.83 -18.27
CA ARG A 130 -3.32 0.93 -16.81
C ARG A 130 -4.70 1.42 -16.35
N CYS A 131 -5.65 1.48 -17.28
CA CYS A 131 -7.04 1.88 -17.02
C CYS A 131 -7.99 1.04 -17.90
N HIS A 132 -8.39 -0.12 -17.37
CA HIS A 132 -9.25 -1.06 -18.08
C HIS A 132 -10.03 -1.99 -17.13
N GLN A 133 -11.12 -2.59 -17.61
CA GLN A 133 -11.93 -3.53 -16.84
C GLN A 133 -12.23 -4.79 -17.63
N SER A 134 -11.87 -5.93 -17.05
CA SER A 134 -12.08 -7.25 -17.63
C SER A 134 -13.33 -7.92 -17.09
N PHE A 135 -13.57 -7.95 -15.78
CA PHE A 135 -14.79 -8.54 -15.22
C PHE A 135 -15.64 -7.48 -14.55
N HIS A 136 -16.97 -7.66 -14.56
CA HIS A 136 -17.88 -6.79 -13.83
C HIS A 136 -18.89 -7.60 -13.00
N THR A 137 -19.06 -7.22 -11.74
CA THR A 137 -19.96 -7.90 -10.83
C THR A 137 -21.26 -7.12 -10.67
N GLY A 138 -22.28 -7.53 -11.45
CA GLY A 138 -23.60 -6.94 -11.46
C GLY A 138 -24.40 -7.26 -10.20
N ARG A 139 -24.22 -6.46 -9.15
CA ARG A 139 -24.88 -6.61 -7.83
C ARG A 139 -26.40 -6.59 -7.86
N THR A 140 -27.04 -5.99 -8.87
CA THR A 140 -28.51 -6.01 -9.00
C THR A 140 -28.99 -7.27 -9.74
N ARG A 141 -28.24 -7.69 -10.76
CA ARG A 141 -28.59 -8.78 -11.68
C ARG A 141 -28.04 -10.14 -11.23
N LYS A 142 -27.34 -10.19 -10.09
CA LYS A 142 -26.72 -11.40 -9.55
C LYS A 142 -25.83 -12.07 -10.59
N THR A 143 -25.06 -11.28 -11.32
CA THR A 143 -24.36 -11.81 -12.48
C THR A 143 -22.93 -11.31 -12.54
N ILE A 144 -22.03 -12.21 -12.89
CA ILE A 144 -20.64 -11.90 -13.22
C ILE A 144 -20.60 -11.78 -14.74
N TYR A 145 -20.23 -10.60 -15.23
CA TYR A 145 -20.04 -10.33 -16.64
C TYR A 145 -18.60 -10.61 -17.03
N LEU A 146 -18.46 -11.44 -18.06
CA LEU A 146 -17.18 -11.90 -18.59
C LEU A 146 -17.10 -11.58 -20.09
N PRO A 147 -16.07 -10.88 -20.57
CA PRO A 147 -15.79 -10.74 -21.99
C PRO A 147 -15.33 -12.06 -22.61
N GLU A 148 -15.87 -12.38 -23.78
CA GLU A 148 -15.52 -13.58 -24.56
C GLU A 148 -14.03 -13.65 -24.87
N GLY A 149 -13.36 -12.52 -25.16
CA GLY A 149 -11.95 -12.50 -25.54
C GLY A 149 -11.00 -12.89 -24.41
N VAL A 150 -11.32 -12.63 -23.13
CA VAL A 150 -10.52 -13.15 -22.00
C VAL A 150 -10.61 -14.67 -21.93
N LEU A 151 -11.81 -15.22 -22.11
CA LEU A 151 -12.03 -16.67 -22.07
C LEU A 151 -11.39 -17.37 -23.28
N MET A 152 -11.47 -16.75 -24.46
CA MET A 152 -10.77 -17.19 -25.68
C MET A 152 -9.25 -17.19 -25.49
N ALA A 153 -8.68 -16.09 -25.01
CA ALA A 153 -7.24 -15.98 -24.82
C ALA A 153 -6.71 -17.00 -23.80
N ALA A 154 -7.47 -17.30 -22.74
CA ALA A 154 -7.15 -18.36 -21.80
C ALA A 154 -7.12 -19.74 -22.48
N PHE A 155 -8.14 -20.03 -23.28
CA PHE A 155 -8.27 -21.29 -24.00
C PHE A 155 -7.16 -21.47 -25.05
N GLU A 156 -6.93 -20.46 -25.89
CA GLU A 156 -5.92 -20.49 -26.96
C GLU A 156 -4.50 -20.59 -26.43
N SER A 157 -4.24 -19.98 -25.27
CA SER A 157 -2.94 -20.04 -24.59
C SER A 157 -2.74 -21.36 -23.80
N GLY A 158 -3.74 -22.25 -23.79
CA GLY A 158 -3.65 -23.55 -23.14
C GLY A 158 -3.63 -23.51 -21.61
N TYR A 159 -4.15 -22.43 -20.99
CA TYR A 159 -4.12 -22.25 -19.54
C TYR A 159 -4.89 -23.36 -18.83
N HIS A 160 -4.39 -23.80 -17.67
CA HIS A 160 -5.14 -24.76 -16.85
C HIS A 160 -6.51 -24.15 -16.47
N PRO A 161 -7.64 -24.89 -16.60
CA PRO A 161 -8.98 -24.33 -16.33
C PRO A 161 -9.16 -23.73 -14.94
N TRP A 162 -8.34 -24.15 -13.96
CA TRP A 162 -8.29 -23.60 -12.60
C TRP A 162 -8.07 -22.09 -12.56
N ALA A 163 -7.22 -21.56 -13.44
CA ALA A 163 -6.91 -20.13 -13.48
C ALA A 163 -8.19 -19.29 -13.67
N PHE A 164 -9.13 -19.84 -14.43
CA PHE A 164 -10.43 -19.22 -14.64
C PHE A 164 -11.42 -19.47 -13.49
N SER A 165 -11.35 -20.66 -12.86
CA SER A 165 -12.10 -20.97 -11.64
C SER A 165 -11.76 -20.01 -10.50
N GLU A 166 -10.49 -19.62 -10.37
CA GLU A 166 -9.98 -18.69 -9.37
C GLU A 166 -10.65 -17.31 -9.47
N ILE A 167 -10.68 -16.69 -10.65
CA ILE A 167 -11.37 -15.40 -10.82
C ILE A 167 -12.87 -15.54 -10.58
N LEU A 168 -13.49 -16.61 -11.11
CA LEU A 168 -14.92 -16.83 -10.89
C LEU A 168 -15.23 -16.99 -9.41
N LEU A 169 -14.37 -17.65 -8.64
CA LEU A 169 -14.48 -17.77 -7.19
C LEU A 169 -14.32 -16.41 -6.52
N GLN A 170 -13.31 -15.62 -6.90
CA GLN A 170 -13.07 -14.29 -6.34
C GLN A 170 -14.28 -13.38 -6.51
N GLU A 171 -14.86 -13.33 -7.71
CA GLU A 171 -16.02 -12.51 -8.02
C GLU A 171 -17.32 -13.07 -7.45
N ALA A 172 -17.50 -14.40 -7.46
CA ALA A 172 -18.66 -15.04 -6.85
C ALA A 172 -18.69 -14.87 -5.34
N TRP A 173 -17.55 -14.90 -4.65
CA TRP A 173 -17.49 -14.69 -3.21
C TRP A 173 -17.93 -13.30 -2.81
N LYS A 174 -17.37 -12.27 -3.45
CA LYS A 174 -17.77 -10.87 -3.25
C LYS A 174 -19.28 -10.72 -3.41
N LEU A 175 -19.85 -11.35 -4.44
CA LEU A 175 -21.28 -11.30 -4.71
C LEU A 175 -22.11 -12.08 -3.67
N LEU A 176 -21.67 -13.27 -3.25
CA LEU A 176 -22.32 -14.07 -2.21
C LEU A 176 -22.34 -13.34 -0.86
N ASP A 177 -21.25 -12.66 -0.51
CA ASP A 177 -21.13 -11.90 0.73
C ASP A 177 -21.93 -10.61 0.68
N TYR A 178 -21.93 -9.90 -0.45
CA TYR A 178 -22.84 -8.76 -0.67
C TYR A 178 -24.29 -9.17 -0.43
N TYR A 179 -24.71 -10.30 -1.02
CA TYR A 179 -26.08 -10.79 -0.85
C TYR A 179 -26.38 -11.34 0.54
N LEU A 180 -25.36 -11.76 1.27
CA LEU A 180 -25.54 -12.10 2.68
C LEU A 180 -25.83 -10.85 3.52
N VAL A 181 -25.18 -9.72 3.24
CA VAL A 181 -25.53 -8.43 3.87
C VAL A 181 -26.94 -7.99 3.49
N VAL A 182 -27.31 -8.05 2.22
CA VAL A 182 -28.68 -7.74 1.74
C VAL A 182 -29.73 -8.60 2.47
N GLU A 183 -29.49 -9.89 2.56
CA GLU A 183 -30.44 -10.82 3.17
C GLU A 183 -30.47 -10.68 4.69
N LEU A 184 -29.34 -10.39 5.34
CA LEU A 184 -29.31 -10.05 6.75
C LEU A 184 -30.16 -8.78 7.00
N ALA A 185 -29.98 -7.72 6.21
CA ALA A 185 -30.78 -6.50 6.33
C ALA A 185 -32.27 -6.79 6.23
N ARG A 186 -32.65 -7.55 5.20
CA ARG A 186 -34.04 -7.94 4.97
C ARG A 186 -34.63 -8.75 6.13
N HIS A 187 -33.88 -9.71 6.69
CA HIS A 187 -34.35 -10.54 7.80
C HIS A 187 -34.44 -9.72 9.10
N VAL A 188 -33.48 -8.84 9.35
CA VAL A 188 -33.50 -7.91 10.50
C VAL A 188 -34.71 -6.99 10.42
N GLN A 189 -34.95 -6.35 9.27
CA GLN A 189 -36.11 -5.50 9.04
C GLN A 189 -37.42 -6.27 9.23
N THR A 190 -37.53 -7.47 8.66
CA THR A 190 -38.71 -8.34 8.82
C THR A 190 -38.95 -8.69 10.29
N TRP A 191 -37.89 -9.02 11.03
CA TRP A 191 -37.98 -9.32 12.46
C TRP A 191 -38.44 -8.11 13.26
N MET A 192 -37.88 -6.94 12.99
CA MET A 192 -38.21 -5.67 13.66
C MET A 192 -39.61 -5.16 13.33
N HIS A 193 -40.16 -5.47 12.14
CA HIS A 193 -41.59 -5.25 11.86
C HIS A 193 -42.51 -6.12 12.74
N GLY A 194 -42.05 -7.29 13.17
CA GLY A 194 -42.80 -8.21 14.02
C GLY A 194 -42.57 -8.04 15.53
N HIS A 195 -41.48 -7.39 15.95
CA HIS A 195 -41.02 -7.35 17.34
C HIS A 195 -40.59 -5.94 17.77
N PHE A 196 -40.95 -5.53 18.99
CA PHE A 196 -40.46 -4.28 19.58
C PHE A 196 -39.04 -4.50 20.14
N GLY A 197 -38.02 -3.98 19.45
CA GLY A 197 -36.63 -3.98 19.93
C GLY A 197 -35.61 -4.23 18.83
N ILE A 198 -34.35 -4.41 19.22
CA ILE A 198 -33.24 -4.79 18.32
C ILE A 198 -33.04 -6.30 18.41
N PRO A 199 -32.85 -7.03 17.28
CA PRO A 199 -32.64 -8.47 17.34
C PRO A 199 -31.39 -8.81 18.15
N GLY A 200 -31.54 -9.67 19.16
CA GLY A 200 -30.43 -10.02 20.06
C GLY A 200 -29.25 -10.68 19.33
N TYR A 201 -28.05 -10.56 19.89
CA TYR A 201 -26.80 -11.08 19.31
C TYR A 201 -26.90 -12.52 18.81
N TYR A 202 -27.46 -13.42 19.61
CA TYR A 202 -27.59 -14.83 19.25
C TYR A 202 -28.54 -15.05 18.06
N TRP A 203 -29.61 -14.26 17.95
CA TRP A 203 -30.52 -14.36 16.81
C TRP A 203 -29.81 -13.97 15.51
N ILE A 204 -29.02 -12.90 15.51
CA ILE A 204 -28.26 -12.48 14.34
C ILE A 204 -27.14 -13.47 14.03
N LYS A 205 -26.42 -13.98 15.06
CA LYS A 205 -25.42 -15.06 14.91
C LYS A 205 -26.04 -16.26 14.19
N ASP A 206 -27.16 -16.76 14.71
CA ASP A 206 -27.84 -17.95 14.17
C ASP A 206 -28.37 -17.69 12.76
N MET A 207 -28.89 -16.48 12.50
CA MET A 207 -29.36 -16.07 11.17
C MET A 207 -28.21 -16.02 10.16
N LEU A 208 -27.09 -15.40 10.53
CA LEU A 208 -25.88 -15.38 9.70
C LEU A 208 -25.37 -16.78 9.44
N LEU A 209 -25.29 -17.63 10.45
CA LEU A 209 -24.89 -19.04 10.29
C LEU A 209 -25.84 -19.79 9.34
N ALA A 210 -27.14 -19.48 9.37
CA ALA A 210 -28.12 -20.10 8.49
C ALA A 210 -28.04 -19.59 7.04
N LEU A 211 -27.78 -18.29 6.85
CA LEU A 211 -27.70 -17.64 5.54
C LEU A 211 -26.32 -17.82 4.86
N ASN A 212 -25.28 -18.10 5.62
CA ASN A 212 -23.89 -18.19 5.17
C ASN A 212 -23.45 -19.62 4.87
N LYS A 213 -24.19 -20.28 3.99
CA LYS A 213 -23.89 -21.68 3.62
C LYS A 213 -22.62 -21.80 2.79
N HIS A 214 -22.27 -20.76 2.00
CA HIS A 214 -21.06 -20.74 1.16
C HIS A 214 -19.74 -20.62 1.92
N ARG A 215 -19.75 -20.20 3.18
CA ARG A 215 -18.52 -20.15 4.01
C ARG A 215 -18.38 -21.35 4.94
N ARG A 216 -19.27 -22.34 4.86
CA ARG A 216 -19.10 -23.61 5.55
C ARG A 216 -18.17 -24.47 4.69
N ILE A 217 -16.90 -24.58 5.08
CA ILE A 217 -15.96 -25.51 4.44
C ILE A 217 -16.61 -26.91 4.44
N ALA A 218 -16.85 -27.46 3.26
CA ALA A 218 -17.37 -28.81 3.11
C ALA A 218 -16.29 -29.85 3.44
N GLY A 219 -16.66 -30.89 4.20
CA GLY A 219 -15.99 -32.18 4.13
C GLY A 219 -15.47 -32.76 5.44
N GLU A 220 -16.08 -33.88 5.86
CA GLU A 220 -15.66 -34.88 6.87
C GLU A 220 -15.48 -34.46 8.33
N ARG A 221 -14.86 -33.31 8.64
CA ARG A 221 -14.66 -32.87 10.05
C ARG A 221 -15.99 -32.60 10.76
N GLU A 222 -16.94 -31.93 10.10
CA GLU A 222 -18.24 -31.58 10.71
C GLU A 222 -19.10 -32.82 10.98
N GLU A 223 -19.08 -33.83 10.10
CA GLU A 223 -19.91 -35.03 10.22
C GLU A 223 -19.35 -36.04 11.25
N ALA A 224 -18.02 -36.19 11.31
CA ALA A 224 -17.34 -36.94 12.35
C ALA A 224 -17.53 -36.29 13.74
N VAL A 225 -17.52 -34.96 13.80
CA VAL A 225 -17.79 -34.18 15.01
C VAL A 225 -19.27 -34.28 15.42
N ARG A 226 -20.24 -34.14 14.48
CA ARG A 226 -21.68 -34.37 14.75
C ARG A 226 -21.97 -35.79 15.24
N LYS A 227 -21.29 -36.81 14.69
CA LYS A 227 -21.40 -38.22 15.15
C LYS A 227 -20.85 -38.41 16.58
N ARG A 228 -19.73 -37.75 16.95
CA ARG A 228 -19.24 -37.73 18.36
C ARG A 228 -20.19 -36.96 19.29
N PHE A 229 -20.77 -35.85 18.81
CA PHE A 229 -21.68 -35.01 19.58
C PHE A 229 -22.99 -35.73 19.93
N ARG A 230 -23.58 -36.49 18.99
CA ARG A 230 -24.77 -37.33 19.25
C ARG A 230 -24.51 -38.46 20.26
N ARG A 231 -23.26 -38.95 20.35
CA ARG A 231 -22.86 -39.95 21.37
C ARG A 231 -22.73 -39.32 22.76
N ASN A 232 -22.27 -38.07 22.85
CA ASN A 232 -22.05 -37.39 24.14
C ASN A 232 -23.30 -36.66 24.68
N SER A 233 -24.26 -36.30 23.82
CA SER A 233 -25.51 -35.62 24.24
C SER A 233 -26.49 -36.51 25.01
N ARG A 234 -26.35 -37.84 24.97
CA ARG A 234 -27.13 -38.76 25.82
C ARG A 234 -26.67 -38.79 27.28
N ARG A 235 -25.54 -38.18 27.64
CA ARG A 235 -24.97 -38.24 29.01
C ARG A 235 -24.84 -36.89 29.74
N GLY A 236 -25.36 -35.78 29.22
CA GLY A 236 -25.03 -34.47 29.79
C GLY A 236 -26.05 -33.34 29.57
N LEU A 237 -27.31 -33.54 29.96
CA LEU A 237 -28.38 -32.53 29.86
C LEU A 237 -28.24 -31.30 30.80
N ARG A 238 -27.08 -31.08 31.45
CA ARG A 238 -26.85 -29.93 32.35
C ARG A 238 -25.53 -29.17 32.14
N ARG A 239 -24.71 -29.51 31.14
CA ARG A 239 -23.46 -28.80 30.81
C ARG A 239 -23.52 -28.03 29.47
N GLN A 240 -24.71 -27.73 28.99
CA GLN A 240 -24.92 -27.15 27.66
C GLN A 240 -24.54 -25.67 27.52
N SER A 241 -24.31 -24.90 28.61
CA SER A 241 -24.00 -23.47 28.49
C SER A 241 -22.51 -23.11 28.57
N LYS A 242 -21.65 -24.00 29.09
CA LYS A 242 -20.21 -23.70 29.27
C LYS A 242 -19.30 -24.34 28.22
N GLN A 243 -19.79 -25.33 27.49
CA GLN A 243 -18.99 -26.07 26.51
C GLN A 243 -19.21 -25.61 25.06
N TYR A 244 -20.16 -24.70 24.83
CA TYR A 244 -20.33 -24.00 23.56
C TYR A 244 -19.22 -22.94 23.35
N ASP A 245 -18.71 -22.32 24.43
CA ASP A 245 -17.69 -21.26 24.34
C ASP A 245 -16.28 -21.77 24.00
N GLU A 246 -15.93 -23.02 24.37
CA GLU A 246 -14.62 -23.60 24.06
C GLU A 246 -14.55 -24.24 22.66
N TYR A 247 -15.69 -24.55 22.03
CA TYR A 247 -15.73 -25.17 20.70
C TYR A 247 -15.95 -24.15 19.56
N ASP A 248 -16.48 -22.96 19.88
CA ASP A 248 -16.56 -21.76 19.01
C ASP A 248 -15.16 -21.21 18.59
N ALA A 249 -14.07 -21.79 19.10
CA ALA A 249 -12.69 -21.31 18.91
C ALA A 249 -11.85 -22.12 17.90
N THR A 250 -12.33 -23.28 17.40
CA THR A 250 -11.58 -24.05 16.39
C THR A 250 -11.91 -23.59 14.98
N SER A 251 -11.09 -22.64 14.51
CA SER A 251 -10.78 -22.16 13.15
C SER A 251 -11.88 -21.69 12.18
N THR A 252 -13.13 -22.16 12.26
CA THR A 252 -14.21 -21.67 11.37
C THR A 252 -15.11 -20.63 12.03
N ASP A 253 -15.40 -20.71 13.34
CA ASP A 253 -16.28 -19.74 14.03
C ASP A 253 -15.58 -18.41 14.39
N THR A 254 -14.27 -18.41 14.63
CA THR A 254 -13.53 -17.19 15.01
C THR A 254 -13.36 -16.24 13.84
N GLU A 255 -13.00 -16.72 12.64
CA GLU A 255 -12.90 -15.88 11.44
C GLU A 255 -14.27 -15.54 10.86
N PHE A 256 -15.21 -16.48 10.89
CA PHE A 256 -16.61 -16.26 10.52
C PHE A 256 -17.28 -15.17 11.35
N MET A 257 -17.14 -15.23 12.69
CA MET A 257 -17.71 -14.22 13.56
C MET A 257 -16.93 -12.92 13.46
N LYS A 258 -15.59 -12.91 13.36
CA LYS A 258 -14.83 -11.67 13.10
C LYS A 258 -15.31 -10.97 11.81
N PHE A 259 -15.58 -11.73 10.75
CA PHE A 259 -16.06 -11.22 9.47
C PHE A 259 -17.44 -10.56 9.60
N TYR A 260 -18.43 -11.27 10.16
CA TYR A 260 -19.79 -10.73 10.22
C TYR A 260 -20.02 -9.76 11.37
N ARG A 261 -19.09 -9.68 12.32
CA ARG A 261 -19.26 -8.86 13.51
C ARG A 261 -18.98 -7.38 13.26
N HIS A 262 -18.29 -7.01 12.17
CA HIS A 262 -18.21 -5.63 11.66
C HIS A 262 -19.54 -5.21 11.00
N TYR A 263 -20.03 -5.98 10.02
CA TYR A 263 -21.36 -5.79 9.43
C TYR A 263 -22.45 -5.71 10.51
N PHE A 264 -22.41 -6.64 11.48
CA PHE A 264 -23.32 -6.69 12.64
C PHE A 264 -23.41 -5.34 13.38
N TRP A 265 -22.34 -4.56 13.45
CA TRP A 265 -22.35 -3.31 14.20
C TRP A 265 -22.72 -2.10 13.42
N ASP A 266 -22.44 -2.06 12.13
CA ASP A 266 -23.05 -1.06 11.26
C ASP A 266 -24.58 -1.17 11.34
N PHE A 267 -25.12 -2.40 11.41
CA PHE A 267 -26.54 -2.66 11.68
C PHE A 267 -27.07 -2.07 13.01
N TYR A 268 -26.20 -1.77 13.98
CA TYR A 268 -26.51 -1.32 15.34
C TYR A 268 -26.04 0.13 15.64
N GLY A 269 -25.11 0.65 14.84
CA GLY A 269 -24.65 2.04 14.81
C GLY A 269 -25.65 2.95 14.10
N TRP A 270 -26.59 2.36 13.36
CA TRP A 270 -27.81 3.04 12.93
C TRP A 270 -28.62 3.40 14.17
N ASP A 271 -28.89 4.71 14.34
CA ASP A 271 -29.59 5.25 15.49
C ASP A 271 -30.77 4.38 15.90
N ARG A 272 -30.85 4.08 17.20
CA ARG A 272 -31.87 3.21 17.78
C ARG A 272 -33.25 3.53 17.18
N PRO A 273 -33.91 2.59 16.49
CA PRO A 273 -35.32 2.77 16.16
C PRO A 273 -36.06 2.93 17.48
N GLY A 274 -36.66 4.09 17.69
CA GLY A 274 -37.50 4.36 18.86
C GLY A 274 -36.85 5.03 20.07
N ARG A 275 -35.77 5.82 19.92
CA ARG A 275 -35.49 6.84 20.96
C ARG A 275 -36.68 7.81 21.11
N GLU A 276 -37.42 8.01 20.02
CA GLU A 276 -38.64 8.82 19.89
C GLU A 276 -39.96 8.03 20.09
N ASN A 277 -39.92 6.69 20.07
CA ASN A 277 -41.08 5.83 20.37
C ASN A 277 -41.17 5.46 21.86
N ARG A 278 -40.34 6.07 22.72
CA ARG A 278 -40.62 6.05 24.16
C ARG A 278 -41.85 6.92 24.38
N PRO A 279 -42.87 6.44 25.11
CA PRO A 279 -43.93 7.34 25.53
C PRO A 279 -43.26 8.51 26.26
N ALA A 280 -43.44 9.73 25.76
CA ALA A 280 -43.19 10.91 26.57
C ALA A 280 -44.02 10.74 27.86
N GLU A 281 -43.50 11.19 29.00
CA GLU A 281 -44.19 11.12 30.30
C GLU A 281 -45.55 11.85 30.33
N GLU A 282 -46.00 12.41 29.20
CA GLU A 282 -47.24 13.15 29.03
C GLU A 282 -48.14 12.53 27.94
N GLY A 283 -48.97 11.55 28.34
CA GLY A 283 -50.37 11.35 27.91
C GLY A 283 -50.80 11.37 26.42
N ARG A 284 -49.91 11.51 25.44
CA ARG A 284 -50.27 11.53 24.01
C ARG A 284 -50.12 10.13 23.39
N PRO A 285 -51.01 9.74 22.46
CA PRO A 285 -50.85 8.47 21.74
C PRO A 285 -49.54 8.47 20.93
N VAL A 286 -48.80 7.35 20.99
CA VAL A 286 -47.54 7.08 20.26
C VAL A 286 -47.60 7.41 18.76
N PHE A 287 -48.82 7.46 18.21
CA PHE A 287 -49.10 7.64 16.79
C PHE A 287 -48.84 9.05 16.23
N ASP A 288 -48.84 10.09 17.07
CA ASP A 288 -48.69 11.49 16.62
C ASP A 288 -47.24 12.02 16.68
N GLN A 289 -46.28 11.26 17.21
CA GLN A 289 -44.91 11.72 17.48
C GLN A 289 -43.79 10.98 16.73
N GLY A 290 -44.10 9.93 15.96
CA GLY A 290 -43.10 9.23 15.17
C GLY A 290 -42.62 10.07 13.99
N GLN A 291 -41.64 10.97 14.20
CA GLN A 291 -40.87 11.52 13.11
C GLN A 291 -39.93 10.42 12.61
N VAL A 292 -40.26 9.84 11.46
CA VAL A 292 -39.36 8.84 10.87
C VAL A 292 -38.17 9.56 10.26
N ALA A 293 -37.03 9.53 10.92
CA ALA A 293 -35.79 10.01 10.36
C ALA A 293 -35.42 9.17 9.11
N LYS A 294 -34.92 9.81 8.05
CA LYS A 294 -34.46 9.14 6.82
C LYS A 294 -33.40 8.05 7.05
N SER A 295 -32.77 8.05 8.24
CA SER A 295 -31.73 7.13 8.71
C SER A 295 -32.26 5.83 9.33
N ASP A 296 -33.58 5.65 9.52
CA ASP A 296 -34.12 4.41 10.08
C ASP A 296 -33.93 3.25 9.10
N ILE A 297 -33.16 2.23 9.50
CA ILE A 297 -32.97 0.97 8.78
C ILE A 297 -34.28 0.38 8.27
N LEU A 298 -35.39 0.54 9.02
CA LEU A 298 -36.70 0.03 8.66
C LEU A 298 -37.26 0.65 7.38
N LEU A 299 -36.80 1.85 6.99
CA LEU A 299 -37.19 2.54 5.75
C LEU A 299 -36.17 2.41 4.62
N ARG A 300 -35.02 1.79 4.87
CA ARG A 300 -33.96 1.69 3.86
C ARG A 300 -34.16 0.45 3.00
N ASP A 301 -34.02 0.61 1.69
CA ASP A 301 -33.87 -0.53 0.78
C ASP A 301 -32.65 -1.39 1.24
N PRO A 302 -32.81 -2.71 1.46
CA PRO A 302 -31.72 -3.64 1.76
C PRO A 302 -30.49 -3.52 0.85
N TYR A 303 -30.68 -3.16 -0.43
CA TYR A 303 -29.56 -2.96 -1.35
C TYR A 303 -28.78 -1.68 -1.05
N HIS A 304 -29.46 -0.60 -0.63
CA HIS A 304 -28.79 0.63 -0.20
C HIS A 304 -28.05 0.41 1.11
N VAL A 305 -28.66 -0.35 2.02
CA VAL A 305 -27.99 -0.80 3.25
C VAL A 305 -26.69 -1.55 2.91
N ALA A 306 -26.77 -2.54 2.02
CA ALA A 306 -25.59 -3.30 1.63
C ALA A 306 -24.56 -2.44 0.89
N ASN A 307 -24.96 -1.47 0.06
CA ASN A 307 -24.01 -0.58 -0.61
C ASN A 307 -23.21 0.29 0.37
N ASP A 308 -23.84 0.77 1.45
CA ASP A 308 -23.15 1.57 2.47
C ASP A 308 -22.21 0.73 3.34
N THR A 309 -22.55 -0.55 3.54
CA THR A 309 -21.85 -1.40 4.52
C THR A 309 -20.77 -2.27 3.85
N PHE A 310 -20.94 -2.60 2.57
CA PHE A 310 -20.05 -3.50 1.84
C PHE A 310 -18.80 -2.79 1.34
N ASP A 311 -17.64 -3.27 1.79
CA ASP A 311 -16.32 -2.76 1.42
C ASP A 311 -15.64 -3.69 0.40
N GLU A 312 -15.59 -3.26 -0.86
CA GLU A 312 -15.03 -4.03 -1.98
C GLU A 312 -13.53 -4.32 -1.80
N ARG A 313 -12.74 -3.37 -1.27
CA ARG A 313 -11.29 -3.55 -1.08
C ARG A 313 -11.05 -4.64 -0.06
N ARG A 314 -11.79 -4.60 1.05
CA ARG A 314 -11.73 -5.61 2.10
C ARG A 314 -12.13 -6.99 1.58
N GLU A 315 -13.27 -7.11 0.89
CA GLU A 315 -13.71 -8.40 0.35
C GLU A 315 -12.76 -8.97 -0.71
N ALA A 316 -12.09 -8.12 -1.50
CA ALA A 316 -11.05 -8.57 -2.43
C ALA A 316 -9.86 -9.22 -1.69
N VAL A 317 -9.39 -8.63 -0.58
CA VAL A 317 -8.31 -9.21 0.25
C VAL A 317 -8.73 -10.56 0.84
N TRP A 318 -9.94 -10.65 1.38
CA TRP A 318 -10.42 -11.90 1.98
C TRP A 318 -10.73 -12.98 0.96
N GLY A 319 -11.09 -12.60 -0.27
CA GLY A 319 -11.27 -13.52 -1.39
C GLY A 319 -9.97 -14.27 -1.70
N VAL A 320 -8.85 -13.54 -1.78
CA VAL A 320 -7.52 -14.10 -2.07
C VAL A 320 -7.09 -15.11 -1.00
N LEU A 321 -7.11 -14.74 0.29
CA LEU A 321 -6.70 -15.64 1.39
C LEU A 321 -7.45 -16.98 1.42
N LYS A 322 -8.71 -16.99 0.96
CA LYS A 322 -9.53 -18.21 0.93
C LYS A 322 -9.32 -19.02 -0.33
N ILE A 323 -9.07 -18.35 -1.45
CA ILE A 323 -8.64 -19.02 -2.67
C ILE A 323 -7.34 -19.76 -2.38
N ASP A 324 -6.39 -19.15 -1.67
CA ASP A 324 -5.15 -19.80 -1.24
C ASP A 324 -5.45 -21.04 -0.39
N ALA A 325 -6.37 -20.95 0.58
CA ALA A 325 -6.79 -22.10 1.38
C ALA A 325 -7.45 -23.22 0.55
N ILE A 326 -8.15 -22.89 -0.55
CA ILE A 326 -8.71 -23.90 -1.49
C ILE A 326 -7.61 -24.48 -2.36
N LYS A 327 -6.68 -23.65 -2.86
CA LYS A 327 -5.51 -24.11 -3.63
C LYS A 327 -4.75 -25.14 -2.81
N ASP A 328 -4.43 -24.83 -1.55
CA ASP A 328 -3.76 -25.73 -0.62
C ASP A 328 -4.56 -27.00 -0.34
N ALA A 329 -5.89 -26.88 -0.15
CA ALA A 329 -6.73 -28.03 0.21
C ALA A 329 -6.95 -29.02 -0.95
N PHE A 330 -6.90 -28.53 -2.19
CA PHE A 330 -7.20 -29.32 -3.40
C PHE A 330 -5.98 -29.49 -4.32
N ASP A 331 -4.80 -29.03 -3.91
CA ASP A 331 -3.52 -29.15 -4.64
C ASP A 331 -3.59 -28.54 -6.05
N TYR A 332 -4.20 -27.35 -6.16
CA TYR A 332 -4.33 -26.65 -7.44
C TYR A 332 -3.06 -25.83 -7.77
N PRO A 333 -2.69 -25.70 -9.05
CA PRO A 333 -1.49 -24.99 -9.46
C PRO A 333 -1.60 -23.49 -9.16
N ASP A 334 -0.51 -22.90 -8.64
CA ASP A 334 -0.41 -21.49 -8.26
C ASP A 334 0.26 -20.61 -9.34
N GLU A 335 0.62 -21.20 -10.48
CA GLU A 335 1.40 -20.56 -11.54
C GLU A 335 0.58 -19.64 -12.46
N TYR A 336 -0.76 -19.77 -12.45
CA TYR A 336 -1.65 -19.19 -13.46
C TYR A 336 -2.51 -18.06 -12.89
N LEU A 337 -2.27 -16.83 -13.33
CA LEU A 337 -3.02 -15.66 -12.92
C LEU A 337 -3.66 -15.01 -14.14
N VAL A 338 -4.95 -15.26 -14.37
CA VAL A 338 -5.66 -14.73 -15.56
C VAL A 338 -5.63 -13.19 -15.62
N ASP A 339 -5.57 -12.53 -14.46
CA ASP A 339 -5.35 -11.08 -14.33
C ASP A 339 -4.04 -10.64 -15.04
N ARG A 340 -2.92 -11.26 -14.68
CA ARG A 340 -1.60 -11.01 -15.28
C ARG A 340 -1.51 -11.49 -16.72
N ASP A 341 -1.76 -12.79 -16.90
CA ASP A 341 -1.32 -13.53 -18.07
C ASP A 341 -2.16 -13.25 -19.32
N ILE A 342 -3.41 -12.85 -19.08
CA ILE A 342 -4.41 -12.70 -20.12
C ILE A 342 -4.94 -11.28 -20.12
N VAL A 343 -5.44 -10.76 -18.99
CA VAL A 343 -6.07 -9.44 -18.94
C VAL A 343 -5.06 -8.33 -19.21
N HIS A 344 -3.95 -8.25 -18.47
CA HIS A 344 -2.91 -7.24 -18.74
C HIS A 344 -2.33 -7.40 -20.14
N ARG A 345 -2.04 -8.63 -20.58
CA ARG A 345 -1.54 -8.86 -21.94
C ARG A 345 -2.49 -8.33 -23.02
N ILE A 346 -3.80 -8.59 -22.90
CA ILE A 346 -4.82 -8.03 -23.80
C ILE A 346 -4.83 -6.51 -23.75
N ALA A 347 -4.71 -5.90 -22.55
CA ALA A 347 -4.69 -4.45 -22.40
C ALA A 347 -3.46 -3.82 -23.09
N PHE A 348 -2.26 -4.38 -22.89
CA PHE A 348 -1.04 -3.91 -23.53
C PHE A 348 -1.05 -4.15 -25.06
N ASP A 349 -1.56 -5.28 -25.53
CA ASP A 349 -1.72 -5.55 -26.96
C ASP A 349 -2.71 -4.56 -27.60
N LYS A 350 -3.80 -4.23 -26.91
CA LYS A 350 -4.74 -3.18 -27.36
C LYS A 350 -4.13 -1.79 -27.37
N ALA A 351 -3.37 -1.44 -26.34
CA ALA A 351 -2.65 -0.18 -26.30
C ALA A 351 -1.69 -0.06 -27.49
N ARG A 352 -0.94 -1.13 -27.78
CA ARG A 352 -0.04 -1.21 -28.95
C ARG A 352 -0.80 -1.06 -30.27
N GLN A 353 -1.92 -1.75 -30.44
CA GLN A 353 -2.76 -1.65 -31.63
C GLN A 353 -3.35 -0.25 -31.84
N ARG A 354 -3.66 0.46 -30.74
CA ARG A 354 -4.16 1.84 -30.78
C ARG A 354 -3.06 2.90 -30.86
N GLY A 355 -1.78 2.50 -30.88
CA GLY A 355 -0.64 3.43 -30.86
C GLY A 355 -0.55 4.25 -29.57
N GLN A 356 -1.08 3.74 -28.45
CA GLN A 356 -0.95 4.36 -27.14
C GLN A 356 0.44 4.11 -26.56
N SER A 357 0.92 5.02 -25.71
CA SER A 357 2.18 4.82 -24.99
C SER A 357 2.07 3.60 -24.07
N LEU A 358 3.05 2.70 -24.17
CA LEU A 358 3.22 1.58 -23.24
C LEU A 358 4.11 1.98 -22.07
N GLU A 359 5.00 2.94 -22.29
CA GLU A 359 5.92 3.43 -21.27
C GLU A 359 5.16 4.14 -20.14
N PRO A 360 5.54 3.90 -18.87
CA PRO A 360 4.98 4.59 -17.72
C PRO A 360 5.33 6.09 -17.80
N ALA A 361 4.34 6.96 -17.68
CA ALA A 361 4.53 8.41 -17.80
C ALA A 361 4.78 9.04 -16.43
N HIS A 362 4.07 8.57 -15.42
CA HIS A 362 4.07 9.10 -14.06
C HIS A 362 4.65 8.09 -13.06
N VAL A 363 5.02 8.58 -11.88
CA VAL A 363 5.53 7.70 -10.80
C VAL A 363 4.47 6.69 -10.35
N GLN A 364 3.20 7.07 -10.41
CA GLN A 364 2.07 6.18 -10.15
C GLN A 364 2.04 5.00 -11.13
N ASP A 365 2.36 5.24 -12.40
CA ASP A 365 2.47 4.17 -13.41
C ASP A 365 3.68 3.27 -13.10
N LEU A 366 4.82 3.87 -12.73
CA LEU A 366 6.05 3.12 -12.39
C LEU A 366 5.86 2.20 -11.19
N ILE A 367 5.25 2.69 -10.10
CA ILE A 367 5.03 1.87 -8.91
C ILE A 367 3.94 0.82 -9.14
N HIS A 368 2.95 1.14 -9.97
CA HIS A 368 1.95 0.18 -10.42
C HIS A 368 2.61 -0.99 -11.17
N ASP A 369 3.36 -0.68 -12.23
CA ASP A 369 4.08 -1.68 -13.03
C ASP A 369 5.08 -2.46 -12.19
N LEU A 370 5.75 -1.80 -11.23
CA LEU A 370 6.69 -2.47 -10.33
C LEU A 370 5.98 -3.46 -9.41
N LYS A 371 4.84 -3.07 -8.81
CA LYS A 371 4.02 -3.96 -7.98
C LYS A 371 3.54 -5.15 -8.80
N ASP A 372 3.14 -4.92 -10.05
CA ASP A 372 2.76 -5.98 -10.97
C ASP A 372 3.94 -6.91 -11.25
N VAL A 373 5.02 -6.43 -11.85
CA VAL A 373 6.20 -7.26 -12.17
C VAL A 373 6.70 -8.03 -10.93
N SER A 374 6.71 -7.38 -9.77
CA SER A 374 7.14 -7.99 -8.50
C SER A 374 6.16 -9.04 -7.96
N ARG A 375 4.85 -8.86 -8.18
CA ARG A 375 3.81 -9.85 -7.86
C ARG A 375 3.89 -11.09 -8.77
N PHE A 376 4.55 -10.98 -9.92
CA PHE A 376 4.27 -11.84 -11.07
C PHE A 376 5.44 -12.70 -11.59
N GLY A 377 6.63 -12.62 -10.98
CA GLY A 377 7.67 -13.69 -10.98
C GLY A 377 8.41 -14.02 -12.29
N VAL A 378 7.82 -13.84 -13.47
CA VAL A 378 8.51 -14.05 -14.76
C VAL A 378 9.36 -12.82 -15.09
N ASP A 379 10.67 -13.00 -15.24
CA ASP A 379 11.66 -11.94 -15.48
C ASP A 379 11.64 -10.80 -14.43
N ARG A 380 11.17 -11.13 -13.22
CA ARG A 380 11.07 -10.19 -12.09
C ARG A 380 12.35 -9.37 -11.85
N PRO A 381 13.57 -9.94 -11.90
CA PRO A 381 14.78 -9.14 -11.69
C PRO A 381 14.96 -8.05 -12.76
N GLU A 382 14.90 -8.39 -14.05
CA GLU A 382 15.19 -7.43 -15.13
C GLU A 382 14.09 -6.37 -15.24
N GLY A 383 12.83 -6.77 -15.18
CA GLY A 383 11.69 -5.84 -15.25
C GLY A 383 11.63 -4.89 -14.05
N SER A 384 11.81 -5.41 -12.83
CA SER A 384 11.80 -4.56 -11.63
C SER A 384 13.00 -3.62 -11.59
N ILE A 385 14.19 -4.05 -12.03
CA ILE A 385 15.39 -3.20 -12.05
C ILE A 385 15.21 -1.98 -12.96
N ALA A 386 14.68 -2.16 -14.17
CA ALA A 386 14.48 -1.07 -15.11
C ALA A 386 13.47 -0.02 -14.58
N LEU A 387 12.37 -0.48 -13.97
CA LEU A 387 11.37 0.40 -13.36
C LEU A 387 11.94 1.14 -12.14
N MET A 388 12.69 0.43 -11.28
CA MET A 388 13.37 1.02 -10.13
C MET A 388 14.38 2.09 -10.54
N GLU A 389 15.15 1.88 -11.61
CA GLU A 389 16.11 2.88 -12.10
C GLU A 389 15.41 4.15 -12.61
N GLN A 390 14.27 4.00 -13.29
CA GLN A 390 13.42 5.13 -13.65
C GLN A 390 12.87 5.86 -12.41
N MET A 391 12.46 5.13 -11.37
CA MET A 391 12.00 5.73 -10.12
C MET A 391 13.10 6.53 -9.42
N VAL A 392 14.33 6.00 -9.32
CA VAL A 392 15.48 6.74 -8.77
C VAL A 392 15.75 8.01 -9.58
N THR A 393 15.64 7.93 -10.92
CA THR A 393 15.81 9.07 -11.83
C THR A 393 14.78 10.19 -11.59
N LYS A 394 13.56 9.84 -11.15
CA LYS A 394 12.52 10.82 -10.80
C LYS A 394 12.80 11.54 -9.47
N GLY A 395 13.81 11.13 -8.70
CA GLY A 395 14.17 11.76 -7.43
C GLY A 395 13.13 11.53 -6.34
N LEU A 396 12.78 12.59 -5.61
CA LEU A 396 11.91 12.56 -4.44
C LEU A 396 10.59 11.79 -4.67
N PRO A 397 9.77 12.09 -5.70
CA PRO A 397 8.54 11.34 -5.97
C PRO A 397 8.75 9.83 -6.11
N GLY A 398 9.81 9.41 -6.81
CA GLY A 398 10.10 7.98 -7.00
C GLY A 398 10.59 7.30 -5.73
N LEU A 399 11.46 7.97 -4.95
CA LEU A 399 11.89 7.48 -3.64
C LEU A 399 10.71 7.26 -2.70
N THR A 400 9.85 8.28 -2.57
CA THR A 400 8.66 8.21 -1.70
C THR A 400 7.70 7.12 -2.15
N ALA A 401 7.36 7.04 -3.44
CA ALA A 401 6.42 6.03 -3.93
C ALA A 401 6.92 4.59 -3.74
N PHE A 402 8.22 4.34 -3.92
CA PHE A 402 8.82 3.02 -3.68
C PHE A 402 8.73 2.64 -2.21
N TYR A 403 9.17 3.53 -1.32
CA TYR A 403 9.19 3.24 0.12
C TYR A 403 7.79 3.26 0.75
N ASP A 404 6.84 4.00 0.19
CA ASP A 404 5.41 3.90 0.52
C ASP A 404 4.88 2.50 0.23
N ALA A 405 5.15 1.96 -0.96
CA ALA A 405 4.74 0.62 -1.33
C ALA A 405 5.37 -0.45 -0.43
N VAL A 406 6.68 -0.35 -0.17
CA VAL A 406 7.39 -1.24 0.76
C VAL A 406 6.78 -1.16 2.17
N ALA A 407 6.48 0.05 2.65
CA ALA A 407 5.89 0.23 3.97
C ALA A 407 4.46 -0.34 4.06
N GLU A 408 3.64 -0.13 3.02
CA GLU A 408 2.30 -0.70 2.90
C GLU A 408 2.36 -2.25 2.93
N GLU A 409 3.22 -2.86 2.11
CA GLU A 409 3.37 -4.32 2.07
C GLU A 409 3.83 -4.90 3.41
N HIS A 410 4.78 -4.22 4.07
CA HIS A 410 5.29 -4.64 5.36
C HIS A 410 4.22 -4.50 6.46
N ALA A 411 3.39 -3.45 6.43
CA ALA A 411 2.29 -3.29 7.37
C ALA A 411 1.22 -4.37 7.16
N LEU A 412 0.78 -4.57 5.91
CA LEU A 412 -0.32 -5.46 5.53
C LEU A 412 0.07 -6.94 5.44
N GLY A 413 1.36 -7.26 5.38
CA GLY A 413 1.86 -8.64 5.26
C GLY A 413 1.61 -9.25 3.89
N LYS A 414 1.71 -8.45 2.82
CA LYS A 414 1.53 -8.89 1.43
C LYS A 414 2.80 -8.66 0.63
N PRO A 415 3.78 -9.58 0.73
CA PRO A 415 5.09 -9.33 0.17
C PRO A 415 5.11 -9.56 -1.34
N TYR A 416 5.19 -8.49 -2.13
CA TYR A 416 5.47 -8.54 -3.57
C TYR A 416 6.82 -7.90 -3.87
N ILE A 417 7.04 -6.66 -3.44
CA ILE A 417 8.34 -5.99 -3.51
C ILE A 417 9.29 -6.56 -2.44
N ILE A 418 8.79 -6.80 -1.21
CA ILE A 418 9.64 -7.26 -0.08
C ILE A 418 9.90 -8.77 -0.07
N TYR A 419 9.37 -9.53 -1.04
CA TYR A 419 9.60 -10.97 -1.13
C TYR A 419 11.02 -11.27 -1.62
N THR A 420 11.75 -12.14 -0.93
CA THR A 420 13.17 -12.47 -1.22
C THR A 420 13.39 -13.91 -1.68
N GLY A 421 12.34 -14.68 -1.97
CA GLY A 421 12.45 -16.10 -2.33
C GLY A 421 13.03 -16.42 -3.71
N ASP A 422 13.22 -15.42 -4.57
CA ASP A 422 13.76 -15.55 -5.93
C ASP A 422 15.24 -15.11 -6.04
N ASP A 423 16.00 -15.18 -4.94
CA ASP A 423 17.40 -14.73 -4.81
C ASP A 423 17.67 -13.23 -5.09
N VAL A 424 16.63 -12.40 -5.24
CA VAL A 424 16.76 -10.94 -5.44
C VAL A 424 16.00 -10.18 -4.35
N ASP A 425 16.73 -9.33 -3.62
CA ASP A 425 16.17 -8.37 -2.66
C ASP A 425 16.02 -7.01 -3.35
N LEU A 426 14.80 -6.71 -3.82
CA LEU A 426 14.49 -5.46 -4.51
C LEU A 426 14.69 -4.23 -3.63
N VAL A 427 14.47 -4.34 -2.31
CA VAL A 427 14.67 -3.23 -1.38
C VAL A 427 16.16 -2.92 -1.24
N ALA A 428 17.00 -3.96 -1.14
CA ALA A 428 18.45 -3.80 -1.12
C ALA A 428 19.00 -3.29 -2.46
N GLU A 429 18.48 -3.75 -3.59
CA GLU A 429 18.92 -3.28 -4.91
C GLU A 429 18.52 -1.80 -5.12
N PHE A 430 17.30 -1.39 -4.74
CA PHE A 430 16.88 0.02 -4.81
C PHE A 430 17.80 0.93 -3.97
N LYS A 431 18.14 0.51 -2.74
CA LYS A 431 19.14 1.21 -1.90
C LYS A 431 20.51 1.28 -2.57
N THR A 432 20.93 0.20 -3.22
CA THR A 432 22.19 0.15 -3.98
C THR A 432 22.18 1.11 -5.16
N MET A 433 21.05 1.25 -5.87
CA MET A 433 20.90 2.23 -6.95
C MET A 433 21.06 3.67 -6.45
N ILE A 434 20.45 4.01 -5.32
CA ILE A 434 20.63 5.31 -4.67
C ILE A 434 22.11 5.53 -4.30
N GLN A 435 22.75 4.53 -3.69
CA GLN A 435 24.17 4.59 -3.33
C GLN A 435 25.08 4.78 -4.56
N ARG A 436 24.76 4.17 -5.71
CA ARG A 436 25.51 4.37 -6.97
C ARG A 436 25.41 5.81 -7.48
N ARG A 437 24.38 6.56 -7.09
CA ARG A 437 24.22 8.00 -7.41
C ARG A 437 24.80 8.92 -6.32
N SER A 438 25.59 8.37 -5.39
CA SER A 438 26.20 9.13 -4.29
C SER A 438 27.71 8.90 -4.22
N SER A 439 28.46 9.96 -3.94
CA SER A 439 29.90 9.89 -3.63
C SER A 439 30.19 9.49 -2.17
N THR A 440 29.17 9.33 -1.33
CA THR A 440 29.34 8.92 0.07
C THR A 440 29.79 7.46 0.20
N GLY A 441 30.37 7.09 1.35
CA GLY A 441 30.82 5.71 1.59
C GLY A 441 29.68 4.68 1.63
N PRO A 442 29.99 3.37 1.62
CA PRO A 442 28.99 2.31 1.69
C PRO A 442 28.24 2.28 3.02
N GLU A 443 27.16 1.50 3.10
CA GLU A 443 26.36 1.33 4.32
C GLU A 443 27.23 0.99 5.55
N GLY A 444 26.89 1.57 6.70
CA GLY A 444 27.66 1.44 7.94
C GLY A 444 28.82 2.42 8.06
N THR A 445 29.25 3.07 6.97
CA THR A 445 30.18 4.20 7.07
C THR A 445 29.46 5.46 7.54
N PRO A 446 30.06 6.27 8.42
CA PRO A 446 29.45 7.51 8.88
C PRO A 446 29.04 8.42 7.70
N ASN A 447 27.85 9.01 7.79
CA ASN A 447 27.30 9.94 6.78
C ASN A 447 27.03 9.33 5.38
N SER A 448 27.01 8.00 5.25
CA SER A 448 26.57 7.30 4.03
C SER A 448 25.11 7.57 3.71
N VAL A 449 24.79 7.79 2.43
CA VAL A 449 23.39 7.89 1.96
C VAL A 449 22.60 6.62 2.26
N SER A 450 23.25 5.46 2.23
CA SER A 450 22.60 4.18 2.56
C SER A 450 22.11 4.13 4.01
N ASN A 451 22.79 4.83 4.93
CA ASN A 451 22.30 4.93 6.31
C ASN A 451 21.06 5.81 6.40
N ASP A 452 21.01 6.93 5.68
CA ASP A 452 19.82 7.80 5.67
C ASP A 452 18.64 7.08 5.03
N VAL A 453 18.88 6.32 3.96
CA VAL A 453 17.86 5.46 3.32
C VAL A 453 17.33 4.42 4.30
N ARG A 454 18.21 3.73 5.05
CA ARG A 454 17.80 2.77 6.09
C ARG A 454 16.94 3.45 7.16
N ASP A 455 17.40 4.60 7.64
CA ASP A 455 16.71 5.36 8.69
C ASP A 455 15.37 5.93 8.17
N TYR A 456 15.31 6.33 6.90
CA TYR A 456 14.09 6.77 6.20
C TYR A 456 13.08 5.62 6.08
N LEU A 457 13.51 4.45 5.61
CA LEU A 457 12.63 3.27 5.54
C LEU A 457 12.08 2.91 6.92
N ALA A 458 12.92 2.90 7.97
CA ALA A 458 12.46 2.63 9.33
C ALA A 458 11.44 3.68 9.81
N MET A 459 11.69 4.96 9.55
CA MET A 459 10.77 6.05 9.87
C MET A 459 9.44 5.92 9.12
N ARG A 460 9.49 5.61 7.82
CA ARG A 460 8.31 5.47 6.97
C ARG A 460 7.46 4.28 7.38
N LEU A 461 8.09 3.14 7.70
CA LEU A 461 7.43 1.96 8.24
C LEU A 461 6.68 2.30 9.55
N LEU A 462 7.32 3.03 10.46
CA LEU A 462 6.69 3.45 11.69
C LEU A 462 5.52 4.41 11.46
N ARG A 463 5.62 5.35 10.51
CA ARG A 463 4.49 6.21 10.11
C ARG A 463 3.33 5.42 9.52
N GLN A 464 3.60 4.51 8.58
CA GLN A 464 2.56 3.64 8.01
C GLN A 464 1.87 2.80 9.10
N ILE A 465 2.63 2.23 10.05
CA ILE A 465 2.05 1.51 11.19
C ILE A 465 1.20 2.45 12.06
N GLY A 466 1.62 3.71 12.22
CA GLY A 466 0.85 4.75 12.89
C GLY A 466 -0.47 5.07 12.18
N ASP A 467 -0.45 5.24 10.87
CA ASP A 467 -1.66 5.48 10.07
C ASP A 467 -2.64 4.30 10.16
N GLU A 468 -2.14 3.06 10.08
CA GLU A 468 -2.94 1.85 10.29
C GLU A 468 -3.48 1.74 11.72
N LEU A 469 -2.69 2.16 12.73
CA LEU A 469 -3.11 2.21 14.12
C LEU A 469 -4.22 3.24 14.33
N ASP A 470 -4.07 4.45 13.80
CA ASP A 470 -5.05 5.52 13.94
C ASP A 470 -6.34 5.14 13.22
N GLY A 471 -6.25 4.60 12.00
CA GLY A 471 -7.38 3.99 11.30
C GLY A 471 -8.06 2.90 12.13
N PHE A 472 -7.27 2.01 12.76
CA PHE A 472 -7.78 0.99 13.66
C PHE A 472 -8.46 1.57 14.91
N LEU A 473 -7.92 2.64 15.49
CA LEU A 473 -8.45 3.26 16.71
C LEU A 473 -9.74 4.04 16.47
N GLN A 474 -9.94 4.54 15.25
CA GLN A 474 -11.18 5.14 14.79
C GLN A 474 -12.30 4.11 14.62
N LEU A 475 -11.99 2.81 14.53
CA LEU A 475 -12.99 1.76 14.44
C LEU A 475 -13.89 1.72 15.70
N PRO A 476 -15.19 1.37 15.54
CA PRO A 476 -16.10 1.14 16.64
C PRO A 476 -15.50 0.24 17.72
N LYS A 477 -15.78 0.52 19.01
CA LYS A 477 -15.17 -0.19 20.15
C LYS A 477 -15.18 -1.71 20.00
N ARG A 478 -16.24 -2.32 19.45
CA ARG A 478 -16.31 -3.78 19.34
C ARG A 478 -15.48 -4.33 18.16
N GLU A 479 -15.29 -3.60 17.07
CA GLU A 479 -14.35 -3.97 15.98
C GLU A 479 -12.92 -4.01 16.49
N ARG A 480 -12.54 -3.03 17.31
CA ARG A 480 -11.23 -3.02 17.98
C ARG A 480 -10.98 -4.24 18.86
N LEU A 481 -12.02 -4.79 19.50
CA LEU A 481 -11.90 -6.01 20.32
C LEU A 481 -11.66 -7.28 19.48
N GLU A 482 -12.17 -7.30 18.25
CA GLU A 482 -12.01 -8.42 17.31
C GLU A 482 -10.68 -8.37 16.58
N GLY A 483 -10.33 -7.19 16.11
CA GLY A 483 -9.07 -6.90 15.44
C GLY A 483 -7.89 -6.71 16.39
N ARG A 484 -8.04 -6.98 17.69
CA ARG A 484 -6.94 -6.89 18.67
C ARG A 484 -5.69 -7.68 18.29
N TRP A 485 -5.85 -8.75 17.50
CA TRP A 485 -4.73 -9.54 16.99
C TRP A 485 -3.96 -8.82 15.89
N PHE A 486 -4.68 -8.10 15.01
CA PHE A 486 -4.08 -7.20 14.04
C PHE A 486 -3.36 -6.05 14.76
N LEU A 487 -4.02 -5.42 15.75
CA LEU A 487 -3.40 -4.41 16.61
C LEU A 487 -2.14 -4.93 17.33
N ARG A 488 -2.18 -6.17 17.85
CA ARG A 488 -1.03 -6.83 18.45
C ARG A 488 0.11 -6.98 17.44
N SER A 489 -0.18 -7.48 16.24
CA SER A 489 0.83 -7.64 15.19
C SER A 489 1.44 -6.30 14.77
N LEU A 490 0.63 -5.25 14.62
CA LEU A 490 1.13 -3.90 14.36
C LEU A 490 2.01 -3.37 15.50
N THR A 491 1.60 -3.60 16.75
CA THR A 491 2.36 -3.16 17.93
C THR A 491 3.70 -3.91 18.04
N LEU A 492 3.73 -5.20 17.73
CA LEU A 492 4.97 -5.99 17.67
C LEU A 492 5.92 -5.44 16.61
N LYS A 493 5.43 -5.22 15.39
CA LYS A 493 6.23 -4.62 14.30
C LYS A 493 6.76 -3.24 14.68
N ALA A 494 5.95 -2.41 15.34
CA ALA A 494 6.39 -1.10 15.83
C ALA A 494 7.51 -1.22 16.89
N LEU A 495 7.39 -2.18 17.82
CA LEU A 495 8.41 -2.44 18.84
C LEU A 495 9.71 -2.96 18.22
N GLU A 496 9.62 -3.86 17.23
CA GLU A 496 10.78 -4.37 16.47
C GLU A 496 11.58 -3.24 15.82
N LEU A 497 10.90 -2.28 15.21
CA LEU A 497 11.54 -1.16 14.52
C LEU A 497 12.07 -0.09 15.48
N ALA A 498 11.30 0.28 16.50
CA ALA A 498 11.65 1.40 17.38
C ALA A 498 12.49 1.01 18.59
N ARG A 499 12.48 -0.26 18.99
CA ARG A 499 13.20 -0.80 20.15
C ARG A 499 13.94 -2.09 19.80
N PRO A 500 14.92 -2.03 18.88
CA PRO A 500 15.73 -3.19 18.53
C PRO A 500 16.61 -3.67 19.70
N ASP A 501 16.74 -2.88 20.76
CA ASP A 501 17.41 -3.24 22.01
C ASP A 501 16.63 -4.27 22.86
N LEU A 502 15.34 -4.46 22.61
CA LEU A 502 14.52 -5.43 23.31
C LEU A 502 14.63 -6.82 22.66
N ASP A 503 14.83 -7.85 23.48
CA ASP A 503 14.77 -9.22 22.99
C ASP A 503 13.33 -9.63 22.60
N GLU A 504 13.20 -10.77 21.93
CA GLU A 504 11.91 -11.26 21.44
C GLU A 504 10.94 -11.58 22.59
N ALA A 505 11.44 -12.05 23.72
CA ALA A 505 10.62 -12.42 24.87
C ALA A 505 10.03 -11.18 25.56
N ASP A 506 10.83 -10.12 25.72
CA ASP A 506 10.43 -8.85 26.29
C ASP A 506 9.38 -8.16 25.40
N ARG A 507 9.60 -8.16 24.07
CA ARG A 507 8.61 -7.64 23.11
C ARG A 507 7.29 -8.39 23.18
N GLU A 508 7.35 -9.71 23.29
CA GLU A 508 6.17 -10.57 23.44
C GLU A 508 5.42 -10.33 24.76
N GLU A 509 6.13 -10.13 25.87
CA GLU A 509 5.54 -9.78 27.16
C GLU A 509 4.82 -8.42 27.11
N MET A 510 5.41 -7.44 26.43
CA MET A 510 4.82 -6.11 26.26
C MET A 510 3.48 -6.15 25.54
N VAL A 511 3.30 -7.04 24.56
CA VAL A 511 2.04 -7.17 23.81
C VAL A 511 1.10 -8.27 24.32
N ALA A 512 1.55 -9.07 25.29
CA ALA A 512 0.77 -10.16 25.87
C ALA A 512 -0.53 -9.65 26.52
N ALA A 513 -1.55 -10.51 26.51
CA ALA A 513 -2.81 -10.21 27.18
C ALA A 513 -2.59 -10.08 28.70
N PRO A 514 -3.22 -9.10 29.37
CA PRO A 514 -3.14 -8.98 30.83
C PRO A 514 -3.69 -10.22 31.54
N ALA A 515 -3.27 -10.45 32.80
CA ALA A 515 -3.70 -11.59 33.58
C ALA A 515 -5.24 -11.64 33.74
N LYS A 516 -5.77 -12.87 33.91
CA LYS A 516 -7.16 -13.38 33.79
C LYS A 516 -8.36 -12.53 34.25
N ILE A 517 -8.18 -11.41 34.92
CA ILE A 517 -9.26 -10.60 35.51
C ILE A 517 -9.74 -9.50 34.52
N ASP A 518 -8.89 -9.09 33.59
CA ASP A 518 -9.18 -7.97 32.69
C ASP A 518 -9.66 -8.45 31.31
N GLY A 519 -10.88 -8.07 30.92
CA GLY A 519 -11.48 -8.50 29.66
C GLY A 519 -10.77 -7.95 28.40
N PRO A 520 -11.17 -8.38 27.19
CA PRO A 520 -10.50 -8.02 25.92
C PRO A 520 -10.35 -6.52 25.64
N SER A 521 -11.17 -5.67 26.27
CA SER A 521 -11.07 -4.21 26.14
C SER A 521 -9.80 -3.65 26.78
N HIS A 522 -9.36 -4.22 27.91
CA HIS A 522 -8.12 -3.81 28.54
C HIS A 522 -6.90 -4.21 27.71
N HIS A 523 -6.96 -5.35 26.99
CA HIS A 523 -5.89 -5.75 26.09
C HIS A 523 -5.74 -4.75 24.92
N VAL A 524 -6.85 -4.33 24.30
CA VAL A 524 -6.83 -3.30 23.26
C VAL A 524 -6.26 -1.98 23.77
N SER A 525 -6.69 -1.53 24.95
CA SER A 525 -6.14 -0.32 25.57
C SER A 525 -4.63 -0.45 25.84
N LYS A 526 -4.19 -1.57 26.42
CA LYS A 526 -2.76 -1.85 26.64
C LYS A 526 -1.96 -1.77 25.34
N LEU A 527 -2.45 -2.44 24.29
CA LEU A 527 -1.77 -2.43 22.98
C LEU A 527 -1.73 -1.03 22.37
N ALA A 528 -2.84 -0.28 22.44
CA ALA A 528 -2.89 1.09 21.96
C ALA A 528 -1.94 2.01 22.73
N ASP A 529 -1.82 1.85 24.05
CA ASP A 529 -0.91 2.63 24.89
C ASP A 529 0.56 2.32 24.56
N VAL A 530 0.89 1.03 24.37
CA VAL A 530 2.25 0.61 23.96
C VAL A 530 2.58 1.15 22.57
N ALA A 531 1.70 0.99 21.59
CA ALA A 531 1.90 1.48 20.23
C ALA A 531 2.01 3.02 20.20
N SER A 532 1.13 3.73 20.92
CA SER A 532 1.19 5.20 21.03
C SER A 532 2.48 5.69 21.69
N SER A 533 2.98 4.97 22.71
CA SER A 533 4.25 5.29 23.37
C SER A 533 5.46 5.17 22.44
N VAL A 534 5.41 4.19 21.52
CA VAL A 534 6.42 4.00 20.48
C VAL A 534 6.33 5.12 19.44
N LEU A 535 5.14 5.41 18.93
CA LEU A 535 4.92 6.35 17.83
C LEU A 535 5.08 7.83 18.22
N ARG A 536 4.73 8.22 19.46
CA ARG A 536 4.92 9.60 19.97
C ARG A 536 6.36 10.08 20.01
N ARG A 537 7.34 9.20 19.81
CA ARG A 537 8.77 9.52 19.84
C ARG A 537 9.32 9.94 18.47
N LEU A 538 8.50 9.93 17.42
CA LEU A 538 8.92 10.26 16.07
C LEU A 538 8.86 11.78 15.87
N PRO A 539 9.98 12.46 15.58
CA PRO A 539 9.95 13.90 15.29
C PRO A 539 9.17 14.17 13.98
N GLU A 540 8.36 15.23 13.98
CA GLU A 540 7.50 15.60 12.84
C GLU A 540 8.32 15.91 11.58
N ASP A 541 9.48 16.56 11.72
CA ASP A 541 10.32 17.00 10.59
C ASP A 541 11.35 15.96 10.15
N ARG A 542 11.57 14.90 10.94
CA ARG A 542 12.68 13.97 10.71
C ARG A 542 12.57 13.20 9.40
N GLU A 543 11.36 12.94 8.92
CA GLU A 543 11.16 12.31 7.61
C GLU A 543 11.63 13.23 6.47
N SER A 544 11.17 14.49 6.49
CA SER A 544 11.57 15.50 5.51
C SER A 544 13.07 15.79 5.57
N ASP A 545 13.66 15.79 6.77
CA ASP A 545 15.11 15.91 6.96
C ASP A 545 15.88 14.78 6.27
N LEU A 546 15.44 13.53 6.47
CA LEU A 546 16.09 12.35 5.87
C LEU A 546 15.96 12.36 4.35
N LEU A 547 14.77 12.68 3.82
CA LEU A 547 14.56 12.82 2.38
C LEU A 547 15.45 13.92 1.79
N PHE A 548 15.52 15.08 2.44
CA PHE A 548 16.41 16.16 2.04
C PHE A 548 17.88 15.71 2.02
N ASP A 549 18.34 15.03 3.08
CA ASP A 549 19.71 14.52 3.15
C ASP A 549 20.00 13.48 2.06
N ILE A 550 19.05 12.59 1.74
CA ILE A 550 19.18 11.63 0.64
C ILE A 550 19.36 12.37 -0.69
N LEU A 551 18.49 13.33 -1.01
CA LEU A 551 18.59 14.12 -2.25
C LEU A 551 19.93 14.87 -2.33
N ARG A 552 20.34 15.54 -1.25
CA ARG A 552 21.63 16.24 -1.17
C ARG A 552 22.82 15.30 -1.33
N LYS A 553 22.68 14.04 -0.94
CA LYS A 553 23.72 13.00 -1.05
C LYS A 553 23.71 12.27 -2.37
N MET A 554 22.71 12.42 -3.22
CA MET A 554 22.69 11.89 -4.58
C MET A 554 23.45 12.80 -5.58
N ASP A 555 24.67 13.21 -5.23
CA ASP A 555 25.49 14.18 -5.98
C ASP A 555 26.04 13.69 -7.33
N LEU A 556 25.90 12.40 -7.62
CA LEU A 556 26.23 11.80 -8.92
C LEU A 556 24.97 11.55 -9.77
N HIS A 557 23.82 12.11 -9.39
CA HIS A 557 22.59 12.04 -10.17
C HIS A 557 22.65 13.01 -11.36
N ASP A 558 22.23 12.55 -12.55
CA ASP A 558 22.34 13.35 -13.79
C ASP A 558 21.59 14.70 -13.72
N GLU A 559 20.47 14.72 -13.00
CA GLU A 559 19.61 15.89 -12.77
C GLU A 559 19.80 16.53 -11.38
N TYR A 560 21.00 16.42 -10.79
CA TYR A 560 21.28 16.91 -9.43
C TYR A 560 21.01 18.42 -9.26
N ASP A 561 21.59 19.26 -10.13
CA ASP A 561 21.45 20.73 -10.06
C ASP A 561 20.10 21.24 -10.64
N GLY A 562 19.33 20.36 -11.29
CA GLY A 562 18.05 20.69 -11.91
C GLY A 562 16.87 20.19 -11.10
N THR A 563 16.46 18.95 -11.41
CA THR A 563 15.26 18.34 -10.83
C THR A 563 15.41 18.12 -9.33
N LEU A 564 16.54 17.59 -8.85
CA LEU A 564 16.69 17.31 -7.41
C LEU A 564 16.80 18.58 -6.58
N LEU A 565 17.46 19.64 -7.09
CA LEU A 565 17.50 20.95 -6.43
C LEU A 565 16.10 21.53 -6.26
N THR A 566 15.30 21.49 -7.33
CA THR A 566 13.91 21.99 -7.30
C THR A 566 13.07 21.22 -6.28
N GLN A 567 13.17 19.89 -6.27
CA GLN A 567 12.48 19.05 -5.30
C GLN A 567 12.94 19.31 -3.86
N ALA A 568 14.22 19.58 -3.63
CA ALA A 568 14.74 19.92 -2.31
C ALA A 568 14.27 21.29 -1.81
N ARG A 569 14.16 22.28 -2.71
CA ARG A 569 13.57 23.60 -2.43
C ARG A 569 12.11 23.45 -2.00
N ASP A 570 11.33 22.69 -2.77
CA ASP A 570 9.92 22.43 -2.48
C ASP A 570 9.75 21.67 -1.15
N LEU A 571 10.63 20.70 -0.86
CA LEU A 571 10.59 19.92 0.38
C LEU A 571 10.88 20.75 1.64
N ARG A 572 11.70 21.80 1.52
CA ARG A 572 12.07 22.69 2.63
C ARG A 572 11.30 24.01 2.68
N ASP A 573 10.49 24.29 1.66
CA ASP A 573 9.91 25.62 1.42
C ASP A 573 11.00 26.71 1.41
N ASP A 574 12.15 26.40 0.82
CA ASP A 574 13.33 27.28 0.74
C ASP A 574 13.73 27.49 -0.72
N GLY A 575 13.22 28.55 -1.34
CA GLY A 575 13.51 28.90 -2.73
C GLY A 575 14.93 29.43 -2.98
N GLU A 576 15.66 29.82 -1.94
CA GLU A 576 17.04 30.32 -2.04
C GLU A 576 18.09 29.20 -1.88
N LEU A 577 17.66 27.99 -1.51
CA LEU A 577 18.53 26.82 -1.41
C LEU A 577 19.32 26.62 -2.71
N ASP A 578 20.63 26.47 -2.55
CA ASP A 578 21.57 26.21 -3.63
C ASP A 578 22.56 25.13 -3.19
N TRP A 579 22.94 24.25 -4.12
CA TRP A 579 23.97 23.24 -3.87
C TRP A 579 25.38 23.82 -3.88
N CYS A 580 25.60 25.07 -4.29
CA CYS A 580 26.91 25.71 -4.56
C CYS A 580 28.02 25.58 -3.49
N ASN A 581 27.73 25.02 -2.31
CA ASN A 581 28.72 24.64 -1.29
C ASN A 581 29.04 23.14 -1.25
N ASN A 582 28.58 22.32 -2.21
CA ASN A 582 28.85 20.88 -2.20
C ASN A 582 30.29 20.56 -2.64
N GLN A 583 31.22 20.62 -1.68
CA GLN A 583 32.63 20.34 -1.88
C GLN A 583 32.97 18.84 -1.82
N ARG A 584 31.97 17.97 -1.71
CA ARG A 584 32.13 16.54 -1.40
C ARG A 584 32.94 15.77 -2.44
N GLY A 585 32.75 16.06 -3.73
CA GLY A 585 33.53 15.48 -4.82
C GLY A 585 35.03 15.79 -4.67
N LEU A 586 35.38 17.06 -4.46
CA LEU A 586 36.75 17.51 -4.24
C LEU A 586 37.35 16.92 -2.95
N ILE A 587 36.59 16.91 -1.85
CA ILE A 587 37.01 16.32 -0.57
C ILE A 587 37.35 14.83 -0.75
N ASN A 588 36.50 14.07 -1.45
CA ASN A 588 36.71 12.65 -1.70
C ASN A 588 37.93 12.39 -2.59
N ASP A 589 38.11 13.17 -3.66
CA ASP A 589 39.26 13.06 -4.56
C ASP A 589 40.58 13.34 -3.84
N LEU A 590 40.63 14.39 -3.01
CA LEU A 590 41.80 14.73 -2.21
C LEU A 590 42.06 13.69 -1.10
N ARG A 591 41.00 13.14 -0.48
CA ARG A 591 41.13 12.10 0.54
C ARG A 591 41.75 10.81 0.00
N ARG A 592 41.50 10.46 -1.27
CA ARG A 592 42.11 9.31 -1.96
C ARG A 592 43.62 9.45 -2.15
N LEU A 593 44.15 10.68 -2.16
CA LEU A 593 45.59 10.94 -2.23
C LEU A 593 46.30 10.73 -0.89
N VAL A 594 45.56 10.59 0.22
CA VAL A 594 46.15 10.36 1.54
C VAL A 594 46.38 8.85 1.75
N PRO A 595 47.64 8.38 1.82
CA PRO A 595 47.95 6.96 2.00
C PRO A 595 47.58 6.46 3.41
N GLU A 596 47.26 5.18 3.55
CA GLU A 596 46.85 4.57 4.84
C GLU A 596 47.91 4.74 5.94
N ASN A 597 49.19 4.76 5.57
CA ASN A 597 50.32 4.98 6.46
C ASN A 597 50.89 6.41 6.39
N ALA A 598 50.06 7.44 6.10
CA ALA A 598 50.48 8.84 5.91
C ALA A 598 51.44 9.38 6.98
N HIS A 599 51.25 9.01 8.25
CA HIS A 599 52.15 9.42 9.33
C HIS A 599 53.59 8.90 9.18
N SER A 600 53.80 7.76 8.52
CA SER A 600 55.13 7.20 8.24
C SER A 600 55.84 7.89 7.07
N LYS A 601 55.07 8.57 6.21
CA LYS A 601 55.51 9.28 5.00
C LYS A 601 55.71 10.78 5.24
N SER A 602 55.79 11.19 6.50
CA SER A 602 55.86 12.58 6.91
C SER A 602 57.07 12.85 7.80
N SER A 603 57.67 14.01 7.61
CA SER A 603 58.63 14.60 8.55
C SER A 603 57.94 15.26 9.76
N ASP A 604 56.60 15.35 9.79
CA ASP A 604 55.77 15.75 10.92
C ASP A 604 54.64 14.74 11.25
N PRO A 605 54.97 13.52 11.72
CA PRO A 605 53.98 12.45 11.96
C PRO A 605 52.88 12.83 12.96
N ALA A 606 53.18 13.66 13.95
CA ALA A 606 52.23 14.12 14.96
C ALA A 606 51.21 15.09 14.36
N GLY A 607 51.65 16.02 13.52
CA GLY A 607 50.77 16.96 12.81
C GLY A 607 49.84 16.28 11.83
N VAL A 608 50.30 15.23 11.15
CA VAL A 608 49.47 14.38 10.27
C VAL A 608 48.41 13.63 11.07
N ARG A 609 48.78 12.97 12.18
CA ARG A 609 47.81 12.23 13.02
C ARG A 609 46.74 13.13 13.63
N ALA A 610 47.11 14.30 14.14
CA ALA A 610 46.16 15.23 14.75
C ALA A 610 45.11 15.72 13.72
N ARG A 611 45.54 16.09 12.52
CA ARG A 611 44.64 16.52 11.44
C ARG A 611 43.80 15.39 10.89
N LEU A 612 44.35 14.19 10.70
CA LEU A 612 43.59 13.01 10.28
C LEU A 612 42.48 12.68 11.29
N ASN A 613 42.79 12.67 12.60
CA ASN A 613 41.78 12.43 13.62
C ASN A 613 40.68 13.51 13.62
N ARG A 614 41.04 14.78 13.40
CA ARG A 614 40.08 15.89 13.30
C ARG A 614 39.23 15.79 12.02
N PHE A 615 39.86 15.43 10.90
CA PHE A 615 39.19 15.20 9.63
C PHE A 615 38.19 14.06 9.76
N ASP A 616 38.63 12.89 10.26
CA ASP A 616 37.75 11.73 10.49
C ASP A 616 36.61 12.07 11.45
N TYR A 617 36.85 12.93 12.45
CA TYR A 617 35.80 13.41 13.35
C TYR A 617 34.79 14.30 12.62
N LEU A 618 35.23 15.30 11.86
CA LEU A 618 34.33 16.22 11.16
C LEU A 618 33.59 15.54 10.02
N GLN A 619 34.25 14.67 9.26
CA GLN A 619 33.67 13.93 8.14
C GLN A 619 32.51 13.03 8.59
N ARG A 620 32.54 12.55 9.85
CA ARG A 620 31.43 11.80 10.46
C ARG A 620 30.16 12.63 10.66
N HIS A 621 30.29 13.94 10.77
CA HIS A 621 29.18 14.86 11.10
C HIS A 621 28.72 15.66 9.87
N SER A 622 29.63 15.98 8.95
CA SER A 622 29.30 16.55 7.65
C SER A 622 30.37 16.21 6.62
N SER A 623 30.01 16.00 5.36
CA SER A 623 30.93 15.60 4.27
C SER A 623 31.21 16.71 3.25
N ASP A 624 30.65 17.90 3.46
CA ASP A 624 30.77 19.07 2.57
C ASP A 624 31.25 20.33 3.32
N GLN A 625 31.76 20.21 4.55
CA GLN A 625 32.30 21.34 5.30
C GLN A 625 33.63 21.83 4.72
N GLU A 626 33.75 23.15 4.56
CA GLU A 626 34.98 23.82 4.10
C GLU A 626 36.21 23.52 4.98
N GLU A 627 36.02 23.30 6.29
CA GLU A 627 37.10 22.93 7.22
C GLU A 627 37.77 21.61 6.83
N LEU A 628 37.05 20.70 6.16
CA LEU A 628 37.60 19.42 5.67
C LEU A 628 38.64 19.63 4.57
N LEU A 629 38.42 20.59 3.68
CA LEU A 629 39.36 20.95 2.61
C LEU A 629 40.66 21.50 3.20
N GLY A 630 40.57 22.41 4.17
CA GLY A 630 41.74 22.95 4.88
C GLY A 630 42.55 21.85 5.57
N LEU A 631 41.87 20.93 6.28
CA LEU A 631 42.51 19.80 6.94
C LEU A 631 43.22 18.86 5.95
N LEU A 632 42.59 18.55 4.81
CA LEU A 632 43.20 17.72 3.75
C LEU A 632 44.43 18.40 3.15
N ALA A 633 44.35 19.69 2.82
CA ALA A 633 45.51 20.46 2.37
C ALA A 633 46.66 20.40 3.39
N GLY A 634 46.34 20.55 4.67
CA GLY A 634 47.28 20.43 5.78
C GLY A 634 47.88 19.02 5.95
N ILE A 635 47.16 17.96 5.60
CA ILE A 635 47.69 16.58 5.62
C ILE A 635 48.59 16.33 4.41
N LEU A 636 48.10 16.68 3.21
CA LEU A 636 48.77 16.42 1.93
C LEU A 636 50.10 17.20 1.79
N ILE A 637 50.17 18.42 2.32
CA ILE A 637 51.43 19.18 2.35
C ILE A 637 52.47 18.57 3.32
N ARG A 638 52.04 17.76 4.28
CA ARG A 638 52.92 17.17 5.31
C ARG A 638 53.44 15.78 4.94
N ILE A 639 52.98 15.15 3.86
CA ILE A 639 53.49 13.84 3.39
C ILE A 639 54.72 14.01 2.48
N ASP A 640 55.70 14.80 2.94
CA ASP A 640 56.92 15.20 2.20
C ASP A 640 57.88 14.05 1.85
N ARG A 641 57.67 12.86 2.43
CA ARG A 641 58.46 11.64 2.15
C ARG A 641 57.71 10.65 1.26
N ASP A 642 56.56 11.02 0.72
CA ASP A 642 55.85 10.22 -0.26
C ASP A 642 56.51 10.32 -1.64
N GLU A 643 56.53 9.22 -2.40
CA GLU A 643 57.12 9.18 -3.73
C GLU A 643 56.33 10.03 -4.74
N SER A 644 55.03 10.22 -4.48
CA SER A 644 54.13 11.02 -5.30
C SER A 644 53.98 12.47 -4.81
N TYR A 645 54.84 12.93 -3.89
CA TYR A 645 54.68 14.22 -3.22
C TYR A 645 54.52 15.40 -4.19
N GLU A 646 55.29 15.45 -5.28
CA GLU A 646 55.17 16.52 -6.28
C GLU A 646 53.81 16.53 -6.99
N ALA A 647 53.27 15.35 -7.36
CA ALA A 647 51.93 15.25 -7.97
C ALA A 647 50.82 15.61 -6.97
N VAL A 648 51.03 15.32 -5.68
CA VAL A 648 50.12 15.73 -4.61
C VAL A 648 50.09 17.25 -4.45
N LEU A 649 51.25 17.93 -4.47
CA LEU A 649 51.32 19.38 -4.34
C LEU A 649 50.53 20.12 -5.44
N GLU A 650 50.54 19.61 -6.67
CA GLU A 650 49.75 20.18 -7.78
C GLU A 650 48.24 20.14 -7.49
N ARG A 651 47.76 19.06 -6.87
CA ARG A 651 46.34 18.89 -6.51
C ARG A 651 45.89 19.76 -5.34
N ILE A 652 46.80 20.18 -4.45
CA ILE A 652 46.45 21.09 -3.35
C ILE A 652 46.02 22.47 -3.89
N VAL A 653 46.48 22.87 -5.07
CA VAL A 653 46.05 24.14 -5.70
C VAL A 653 44.54 24.16 -6.01
N ASP A 654 43.92 22.99 -6.20
CA ASP A 654 42.47 22.86 -6.41
C ASP A 654 41.64 23.11 -5.15
N VAL A 655 42.27 23.16 -3.97
CA VAL A 655 41.62 23.51 -2.70
C VAL A 655 41.29 25.01 -2.60
N GLY A 656 42.00 25.86 -3.34
CA GLY A 656 41.76 27.31 -3.35
C GLY A 656 42.03 27.98 -1.99
N ASP A 657 41.19 28.97 -1.66
CA ASP A 657 41.35 29.82 -0.47
C ASP A 657 41.31 29.05 0.85
N HIS A 658 40.63 27.89 0.89
CA HIS A 658 40.52 27.07 2.10
C HIS A 658 41.87 26.48 2.56
N ALA A 659 42.88 26.41 1.69
CA ALA A 659 44.22 25.95 2.04
C ALA A 659 45.11 27.06 2.66
N LEU A 660 44.73 28.34 2.52
CA LEU A 660 45.63 29.46 2.81
C LEU A 660 46.07 29.56 4.27
N GLU A 661 45.18 29.29 5.21
CA GLU A 661 45.49 29.38 6.64
C GLU A 661 46.60 28.39 7.03
N ASP A 662 46.39 27.11 6.69
CA ASP A 662 47.32 26.03 7.01
C ASP A 662 48.67 26.19 6.28
N LEU A 663 48.64 26.62 5.01
CA LEU A 663 49.85 26.89 4.24
C LEU A 663 50.65 28.08 4.80
N ARG A 664 49.99 29.17 5.19
CA ARG A 664 50.64 30.34 5.80
C ARG A 664 51.24 30.00 7.16
N GLN A 665 50.59 29.14 7.94
CA GLN A 665 51.12 28.67 9.21
C GLN A 665 52.40 27.86 9.00
N LEU A 666 52.41 26.95 8.02
CA LEU A 666 53.57 26.14 7.68
C LEU A 666 54.73 26.93 7.06
N ALA A 667 54.45 27.97 6.28
CA ALA A 667 55.46 28.83 5.70
C ALA A 667 56.26 29.63 6.75
N LYS A 668 55.68 29.84 7.95
CA LYS A 668 56.30 30.56 9.08
C LYS A 668 57.16 29.66 9.99
N THR A 669 57.33 28.39 9.65
CA THR A 669 58.13 27.44 10.45
C THR A 669 59.60 27.89 10.51
N ASP A 670 60.19 27.89 11.72
CA ASP A 670 61.54 28.41 12.01
C ASP A 670 62.63 27.59 11.28
N GLU A 671 63.66 28.27 10.76
CA GLU A 671 64.78 27.68 10.01
C GLU A 671 65.58 26.66 10.83
N ARG A 672 65.41 26.67 12.15
CA ARG A 672 66.03 25.71 13.09
C ARG A 672 65.40 24.32 13.03
N GLU A 673 64.19 24.16 12.48
CA GLU A 673 63.54 22.86 12.31
C GLU A 673 63.92 22.20 10.96
N VAL A 674 65.21 21.88 10.80
CA VAL A 674 65.83 21.35 9.56
C VAL A 674 65.06 20.15 8.98
N HIS A 675 64.47 19.32 9.84
CA HIS A 675 63.73 18.13 9.41
C HIS A 675 62.37 18.45 8.75
N ARG A 676 61.82 19.67 8.87
CA ARG A 676 60.54 20.08 8.26
C ARG A 676 60.69 21.01 7.05
N LEU A 677 61.91 21.20 6.55
CA LEU A 677 62.19 22.08 5.41
C LEU A 677 61.40 21.66 4.15
N GLY A 678 61.28 20.35 3.87
CA GLY A 678 60.50 19.86 2.73
C GLY A 678 59.00 20.22 2.77
N ILE A 679 58.43 20.32 3.98
CA ILE A 679 57.04 20.75 4.22
C ILE A 679 56.93 22.27 4.01
N ARG A 680 57.88 23.06 4.52
CA ARG A 680 57.93 24.52 4.33
C ARG A 680 58.07 24.89 2.86
N ASP A 681 59.00 24.25 2.15
CA ASP A 681 59.25 24.50 0.73
C ASP A 681 58.06 24.07 -0.13
N GLY A 682 57.41 22.95 0.21
CA GLY A 682 56.13 22.55 -0.38
C GLY A 682 55.05 23.62 -0.17
N ALA A 683 54.88 24.12 1.05
CA ALA A 683 53.87 25.13 1.38
C ALA A 683 54.10 26.45 0.63
N LEU A 684 55.35 26.92 0.52
CA LEU A 684 55.70 28.12 -0.24
C LEU A 684 55.42 27.95 -1.74
N ARG A 685 55.68 26.77 -2.32
CA ARG A 685 55.39 26.47 -3.72
C ARG A 685 53.89 26.48 -4.02
N VAL A 686 53.09 25.83 -3.17
CA VAL A 686 51.62 25.83 -3.31
C VAL A 686 51.05 27.23 -3.12
N LEU A 687 51.53 28.00 -2.14
CA LEU A 687 51.11 29.40 -1.94
C LEU A 687 51.38 30.27 -3.18
N LYS A 688 52.56 30.11 -3.80
CA LYS A 688 52.89 30.80 -5.04
C LYS A 688 51.95 30.38 -6.18
N GLY A 689 51.68 29.07 -6.31
CA GLY A 689 50.74 28.53 -7.30
C GLY A 689 49.32 29.08 -7.14
N LEU A 690 48.84 29.23 -5.90
CA LEU A 690 47.54 29.84 -5.59
C LEU A 690 47.49 31.33 -5.96
N MET A 691 48.54 32.09 -5.62
CA MET A 691 48.64 33.52 -5.98
C MET A 691 48.68 33.73 -7.50
N ASP A 692 49.46 32.90 -8.21
CA ASP A 692 49.55 32.92 -9.68
C ASP A 692 48.21 32.52 -10.35
N ARG A 693 47.36 31.74 -9.67
CA ARG A 693 46.00 31.39 -10.11
C ARG A 693 45.04 32.58 -9.88
N HIS A 694 45.10 33.23 -8.71
CA HIS A 694 44.27 34.39 -8.39
C HIS A 694 44.55 35.57 -9.32
N GLU A 695 45.82 35.84 -9.65
CA GLU A 695 46.18 36.88 -10.62
C GLU A 695 45.66 36.56 -12.03
N ARG A 696 45.67 35.28 -12.45
CA ARG A 696 45.10 34.84 -13.73
C ARG A 696 43.58 34.94 -13.78
N VAL A 697 42.88 34.57 -12.70
CA VAL A 697 41.41 34.70 -12.62
C VAL A 697 41.02 36.18 -12.62
N ALA A 698 41.67 37.02 -11.83
CA ALA A 698 41.43 38.48 -11.81
C ALA A 698 41.67 39.13 -13.19
N SER A 699 42.70 38.69 -13.92
CA SER A 699 42.99 39.15 -15.29
C SER A 699 41.91 38.73 -16.29
N THR A 700 41.30 37.56 -16.09
CA THR A 700 40.25 37.02 -16.96
C THR A 700 38.90 37.69 -16.70
N THR A 701 38.57 37.98 -15.43
CA THR A 701 37.34 38.72 -15.06
C THR A 701 37.36 40.16 -15.58
N VAL A 702 38.52 40.82 -15.54
CA VAL A 702 38.71 42.18 -16.10
C VAL A 702 38.59 42.20 -17.63
N ALA A 703 38.99 41.11 -18.32
CA ALA A 703 38.82 40.96 -19.77
C ALA A 703 37.35 40.76 -20.17
N VAL A 704 36.54 40.08 -19.35
CA VAL A 704 35.10 39.88 -19.60
C VAL A 704 34.28 41.14 -19.30
N ASP A 705 34.67 41.95 -18.31
CA ASP A 705 34.01 43.23 -18.03
C ASP A 705 34.38 44.34 -19.03
N THR A 706 35.57 44.30 -19.61
CA THR A 706 35.95 45.22 -20.69
C THR A 706 35.20 44.91 -22.00
N ASP A 707 34.89 43.65 -22.28
CA ASP A 707 34.08 43.23 -23.45
C ASP A 707 32.58 43.56 -23.29
N ARG A 708 32.06 43.65 -22.06
CA ARG A 708 30.69 44.11 -21.78
C ARG A 708 30.51 45.63 -21.86
N SER A 709 31.59 46.42 -21.69
CA SER A 709 31.51 47.89 -21.73
C SER A 709 31.59 48.52 -23.13
N THR A 710 31.80 47.72 -24.18
CA THR A 710 31.89 48.22 -25.57
C THR A 710 30.63 48.05 -26.42
N ASN A 711 29.54 47.52 -25.85
CA ASN A 711 28.23 47.46 -26.50
C ASN A 711 27.25 48.46 -25.84
N GLU A 712 27.52 49.77 -25.98
CA GLU A 712 26.44 50.76 -25.94
C GLU A 712 25.73 50.78 -27.31
N PRO A 713 24.39 50.72 -27.35
CA PRO A 713 23.65 50.74 -28.61
C PRO A 713 23.70 52.14 -29.22
N GLY A 714 24.49 52.28 -30.28
CA GLY A 714 24.48 53.44 -31.15
C GLY A 714 23.11 53.63 -31.82
N ASP A 715 22.43 54.68 -31.38
CA ASP A 715 21.53 55.57 -32.11
C ASP A 715 21.37 55.27 -33.62
N ILE A 716 20.24 54.68 -34.02
CA ILE A 716 19.73 54.75 -35.40
C ILE A 716 18.22 54.99 -35.37
N ARG A 717 17.89 56.26 -35.68
CA ARG A 717 16.67 56.85 -36.25
C ARG A 717 15.43 55.98 -36.50
#